data_AF-A0A2G9HCF1-F1
#
_entry.id   AF-A0A2G9HCF1-F1
#
_cell.length_a   1.000
_cell.length_b   1.000
_cell.length_c   1.000
_cell.angle_alpha   90.00
_cell.angle_beta   90.00
_cell.angle_gamma   90.00
#
_symmetry.space_group_name_H-M   'P 1'
#
loop_
_entity.id
_entity.type
_entity.pdbx_description
1 polymer ?
#
loop_
_entity_poly.entity_id
_entity_poly.type
_entity_poly.pdbx_seq_one_letter_code
_entity_poly.pdbx_strand_id
1 'polypeptide(L)'
;MIMERKFQPVIIFSFSRRECEQHAMSMSKLDFNTEEEKDVVEQVFRNAIQCLNEEDRNLPAIELMLPLLQRGIAVHHSGLLPIIKELVELLFQEGLVKALFATETFAMGLNMPAKTVVFTSVKKWDGDSHRYIGSGEYIQMSGRAGRRGKDERGICIIMIDDKMEMNTLKDMVLGRPAPLVSTFRLSYYSILNLMSRAEGQFTAEHVIRNSFHQFQYEKALPDIGKKVSQLEEEAAVLDASGEAEVAEYHRLKLEIAQLEKRMMAEITRPERVLSFLLPGRLVKVREGGTDWGWGVVVNVVKRPPAVSSSLPAALASARGNTYIVDALLHCSLGSSENGSQPKPCPPRPGEKGEMHVVPVQLPLLSALSKLRISVPSDLRPLEARQSILLAVQELEKRFPQGLPKLNPVKDMGIDEPEFVELANQIEELEQKLFSHPLHKSQDEHQLRSFQRKAEVNHEIQQLKSKMRDSQLQKFRDELKNRSRVLKKLGHIDSDGVVQLKGRAACLIDTGDELLVTELMFNGTFNDLDHHQVAALASCFIPGDRSNEQIHLRAELAKPLQQLQESARTIAEIQRECKLEINVDEYVEASIRPYLMDVIYCWSKGANFADVIQMTDIFEGSIIRLARRLDEFLNQLKAAAQAVGEVGLEEKFAGASESLRRGIMFANSLYL
;
A
#
# COMPACT_ATOMS: atom_id res chain seq x y z
N MET A 1 -12.41 9.94 -33.70
CA MET A 1 -12.63 11.25 -33.02
C MET A 1 -11.36 12.11 -32.91
N ILE A 2 -10.35 11.76 -32.09
CA ILE A 2 -9.20 12.67 -31.80
C ILE A 2 -8.46 13.08 -33.08
N MET A 3 -8.08 12.11 -33.92
CA MET A 3 -7.37 12.39 -35.17
C MET A 3 -8.24 13.14 -36.18
N GLU A 4 -9.50 12.73 -36.35
CA GLU A 4 -10.46 13.39 -37.26
C GLU A 4 -10.70 14.86 -36.88
N ARG A 5 -10.74 15.18 -35.58
CA ARG A 5 -10.94 16.54 -35.07
C ARG A 5 -9.65 17.33 -34.89
N LYS A 6 -8.50 16.81 -35.35
CA LYS A 6 -7.19 17.45 -35.22
C LYS A 6 -6.81 17.79 -33.77
N PHE A 7 -7.04 16.85 -32.86
CA PHE A 7 -6.77 16.97 -31.42
C PHE A 7 -5.42 16.37 -31.00
N GLN A 8 -4.59 15.92 -31.95
CA GLN A 8 -3.23 15.45 -31.73
C GLN A 8 -2.22 16.58 -31.45
N PRO A 9 -1.07 16.30 -30.80
CA PRO A 9 -0.72 15.01 -30.17
C PRO A 9 -1.56 14.75 -28.93
N VAL A 10 -1.77 13.47 -28.62
CA VAL A 10 -2.52 13.01 -27.45
C VAL A 10 -1.64 12.17 -26.54
N ILE A 11 -1.72 12.41 -25.23
CA ILE A 11 -1.16 11.53 -24.19
C ILE A 11 -2.31 10.74 -23.57
N ILE A 12 -2.19 9.43 -23.55
CA ILE A 12 -3.15 8.50 -22.97
C ILE A 12 -2.52 7.91 -21.70
N PHE A 13 -2.95 8.38 -20.54
CA PHE A 13 -2.47 7.89 -19.25
C PHE A 13 -3.18 6.60 -18.84
N SER A 14 -2.38 5.59 -18.50
CA SER A 14 -2.82 4.36 -17.81
C SER A 14 -1.93 4.12 -16.60
N PHE A 15 -2.43 3.37 -15.60
CA PHE A 15 -1.71 3.19 -14.32
C PHE A 15 -0.95 1.86 -14.21
N SER A 16 -0.98 1.04 -15.27
CA SER A 16 -0.21 -0.19 -15.39
C SER A 16 0.63 -0.18 -16.65
N ARG A 17 1.88 -0.66 -16.54
CA ARG A 17 2.81 -0.84 -17.68
C ARG A 17 2.20 -1.76 -18.74
N ARG A 18 1.63 -2.89 -18.30
CA ARG A 18 0.99 -3.88 -19.18
C ARG A 18 -0.23 -3.29 -19.90
N GLU A 19 -1.04 -2.48 -19.21
CA GLU A 19 -2.19 -1.81 -19.83
C GLU A 19 -1.76 -0.80 -20.90
N CYS A 20 -0.68 -0.03 -20.66
CA CYS A 20 -0.14 0.89 -21.66
C CYS A 20 0.22 0.17 -22.96
N GLU A 21 0.95 -0.94 -22.89
CA GLU A 21 1.34 -1.74 -24.06
C GLU A 21 0.12 -2.35 -24.76
N GLN A 22 -0.82 -2.93 -23.99
CA GLN A 22 -2.05 -3.52 -24.54
C GLN A 22 -2.90 -2.49 -25.29
N HIS A 23 -3.07 -1.29 -24.73
CA HIS A 23 -3.82 -0.22 -25.38
C HIS A 23 -3.13 0.27 -26.66
N ALA A 24 -1.81 0.42 -26.65
CA ALA A 24 -1.06 0.77 -27.86
C ALA A 24 -1.20 -0.30 -28.95
N MET A 25 -1.07 -1.58 -28.59
CA MET A 25 -1.22 -2.70 -29.53
C MET A 25 -2.62 -2.80 -30.12
N SER A 26 -3.66 -2.45 -29.35
CA SER A 26 -5.04 -2.39 -29.86
C SER A 26 -5.22 -1.35 -30.97
N MET A 27 -4.41 -0.28 -30.95
CA MET A 27 -4.41 0.79 -31.95
C MET A 27 -3.43 0.54 -33.10
N SER A 28 -2.67 -0.57 -33.07
CA SER A 28 -1.63 -0.85 -34.06
C SER A 28 -2.15 -0.79 -35.50
N LYS A 29 -3.41 -1.15 -35.77
CA LYS A 29 -3.99 -1.13 -37.13
C LYS A 29 -4.18 0.28 -37.72
N LEU A 30 -4.07 1.33 -36.89
CA LEU A 30 -4.19 2.71 -37.32
C LEU A 30 -2.82 3.26 -37.71
N ASP A 31 -2.82 4.20 -38.64
CA ASP A 31 -1.62 4.86 -39.13
C ASP A 31 -1.83 6.37 -39.15
N PHE A 32 -0.96 7.10 -38.46
CA PHE A 32 -1.09 8.54 -38.23
C PHE A 32 0.01 9.37 -38.87
N ASN A 33 1.02 8.73 -39.44
CA ASN A 33 2.16 9.40 -40.06
C ASN A 33 2.07 9.32 -41.58
N THR A 34 2.63 10.32 -42.26
CA THR A 34 2.85 10.25 -43.71
C THR A 34 4.06 9.37 -44.04
N GLU A 35 4.23 9.00 -45.31
CA GLU A 35 5.42 8.24 -45.74
C GLU A 35 6.72 9.01 -45.46
N GLU A 36 6.74 10.34 -45.64
CA GLU A 36 7.92 11.14 -45.31
C GLU A 36 8.21 11.15 -43.80
N GLU A 37 7.18 11.21 -42.96
CA GLU A 37 7.34 11.13 -41.50
C GLU A 37 7.85 9.73 -41.08
N LYS A 38 7.42 8.66 -41.75
CA LYS A 38 7.90 7.29 -41.52
C LYS A 38 9.38 7.15 -41.83
N ASP A 39 9.83 7.70 -42.96
CA ASP A 39 11.24 7.68 -43.36
C ASP A 39 12.12 8.40 -42.33
N VAL A 40 11.67 9.56 -41.84
CA VAL A 40 12.36 10.30 -40.77
C VAL A 40 12.41 9.49 -39.47
N VAL A 41 11.28 8.91 -39.05
CA VAL A 41 11.23 8.05 -37.85
C VAL A 41 12.22 6.88 -37.98
N GLU A 42 12.24 6.21 -39.13
CA GLU A 42 13.14 5.09 -39.38
C GLU A 42 14.61 5.52 -39.36
N GLN A 43 14.95 6.66 -39.97
CA GLN A 43 16.30 7.18 -39.95
C GLN A 43 16.76 7.51 -38.51
N VAL A 44 15.93 8.21 -37.73
CA VAL A 44 16.23 8.55 -36.34
C VAL A 44 16.35 7.29 -35.48
N PHE A 45 15.45 6.31 -35.66
CA PHE A 45 15.49 5.03 -34.96
C PHE A 45 16.78 4.26 -35.27
N ARG A 46 17.12 4.10 -36.55
CA ARG A 46 18.34 3.40 -36.99
C ARG A 46 19.61 4.06 -36.45
N ASN A 47 19.66 5.39 -36.42
CA ASN A 47 20.79 6.12 -35.85
C ASN A 47 20.88 5.93 -34.32
N ALA A 48 19.75 5.95 -33.62
CA ALA A 48 19.73 5.73 -32.18
C ALA A 48 20.22 4.33 -31.80
N ILE A 49 19.73 3.28 -32.46
CA ILE A 49 20.12 1.89 -32.13
C ILE A 49 21.57 1.55 -32.49
N GLN A 50 22.25 2.36 -33.31
CA GLN A 50 23.66 2.13 -33.66
C GLN A 50 24.59 2.26 -32.44
N CYS A 51 24.18 2.94 -31.37
CA CYS A 51 24.96 2.98 -30.12
C CYS A 51 24.93 1.66 -29.35
N LEU A 52 24.04 0.72 -29.71
CA LEU A 52 23.98 -0.62 -29.15
C LEU A 52 24.86 -1.60 -29.92
N ASN A 53 25.28 -2.67 -29.24
CA ASN A 53 25.97 -3.81 -29.85
C ASN A 53 25.04 -4.55 -30.82
N GLU A 54 25.62 -5.22 -31.84
CA GLU A 54 24.83 -5.89 -32.88
C GLU A 54 23.85 -6.93 -32.33
N GLU A 55 24.25 -7.67 -31.30
CA GLU A 55 23.39 -8.67 -30.63
C GLU A 55 22.19 -8.02 -29.94
N ASP A 56 22.37 -6.83 -29.35
CA ASP A 56 21.33 -6.12 -28.62
C ASP A 56 20.33 -5.41 -29.56
N ARG A 57 20.74 -5.09 -30.80
CA ARG A 57 19.87 -4.42 -31.79
C ARG A 57 18.68 -5.29 -32.23
N ASN A 58 18.85 -6.60 -32.19
CA ASN A 58 17.83 -7.58 -32.62
C ASN A 58 16.95 -8.06 -31.45
N LEU A 59 16.97 -7.37 -30.31
CA LEU A 59 16.09 -7.69 -29.19
C LEU A 59 14.63 -7.48 -29.61
N PRO A 60 13.71 -8.40 -29.30
CA PRO A 60 12.29 -8.25 -29.63
C PRO A 60 11.69 -6.94 -29.10
N ALA A 61 12.11 -6.49 -27.92
CA ALA A 61 11.69 -5.23 -27.31
C ALA A 61 12.08 -3.98 -28.13
N ILE A 62 13.07 -4.07 -29.03
CA ILE A 62 13.50 -3.01 -29.94
C ILE A 62 12.81 -3.17 -31.30
N GLU A 63 12.85 -4.38 -31.87
CA GLU A 63 12.30 -4.66 -33.20
C GLU A 63 10.80 -4.38 -33.28
N LEU A 64 10.05 -4.76 -32.24
CA LEU A 64 8.59 -4.57 -32.20
C LEU A 64 8.19 -3.10 -32.08
N MET A 65 9.10 -2.21 -31.66
CA MET A 65 8.80 -0.78 -31.48
C MET A 65 8.82 0.00 -32.79
N LEU A 66 9.71 -0.31 -33.73
CA LEU A 66 9.84 0.45 -34.98
C LEU A 66 8.54 0.51 -35.78
N PRO A 67 7.82 -0.60 -36.05
CA PRO A 67 6.55 -0.55 -36.79
C PRO A 67 5.49 0.30 -36.10
N LEU A 68 5.50 0.34 -34.76
CA LEU A 68 4.56 1.14 -33.98
C LEU A 68 4.89 2.63 -34.08
N LEU A 69 6.18 2.97 -33.93
CA LEU A 69 6.69 4.34 -34.05
C LEU A 69 6.47 4.92 -35.45
N GLN A 70 6.69 4.12 -36.50
CA GLN A 70 6.40 4.51 -37.87
C GLN A 70 4.94 4.93 -38.06
N ARG A 71 3.99 4.29 -37.35
CA ARG A 71 2.56 4.66 -37.39
C ARG A 71 2.21 5.88 -36.54
N GLY A 72 3.19 6.52 -35.89
CA GLY A 72 2.99 7.64 -34.99
C GLY A 72 2.39 7.26 -33.64
N ILE A 73 2.53 5.98 -33.25
CA ILE A 73 2.06 5.43 -31.98
C ILE A 73 3.28 5.06 -31.13
N ALA A 74 3.26 5.40 -29.85
CA ALA A 74 4.34 5.04 -28.93
C ALA A 74 3.84 4.68 -27.54
N VAL A 75 4.70 3.95 -26.81
CA VAL A 75 4.50 3.58 -25.42
C VAL A 75 5.58 4.24 -24.57
N HIS A 76 5.25 4.66 -23.35
CA HIS A 76 6.20 5.21 -22.40
C HIS A 76 5.91 4.77 -20.96
N HIS A 77 6.80 3.94 -20.41
CA HIS A 77 6.80 3.60 -19.00
C HIS A 77 8.19 3.20 -18.51
N SER A 78 8.32 3.06 -17.19
CA SER A 78 9.55 2.69 -16.50
C SER A 78 10.05 1.26 -16.76
N GLY A 79 9.30 0.48 -17.55
CA GLY A 79 9.66 -0.89 -17.96
C GLY A 79 10.39 -0.97 -19.30
N LEU A 80 10.26 0.05 -20.16
CA LEU A 80 10.94 0.07 -21.45
C LEU A 80 12.45 0.28 -21.28
N LEU A 81 13.22 -0.24 -22.23
CA LEU A 81 14.66 0.00 -22.35
C LEU A 81 14.95 1.51 -22.32
N PRO A 82 15.96 1.98 -21.56
CA PRO A 82 16.26 3.42 -21.45
C PRO A 82 16.40 4.13 -22.80
N ILE A 83 17.13 3.52 -23.75
CA ILE A 83 17.30 4.05 -25.11
C ILE A 83 15.98 4.21 -25.86
N ILE A 84 15.05 3.27 -25.73
CA ILE A 84 13.72 3.34 -26.36
C ILE A 84 12.88 4.43 -25.72
N LYS A 85 12.96 4.60 -24.40
CA LYS A 85 12.28 5.70 -23.71
C LYS A 85 12.75 7.04 -24.24
N GLU A 86 14.06 7.27 -24.26
CA GLU A 86 14.66 8.52 -24.74
C GLU A 86 14.32 8.79 -26.20
N LEU A 87 14.33 7.74 -27.05
CA LEU A 87 13.92 7.85 -28.45
C LEU A 87 12.44 8.24 -28.59
N VAL A 88 11.54 7.63 -27.82
CA VAL A 88 10.12 8.01 -27.80
C VAL A 88 9.94 9.47 -27.36
N GLU A 89 10.70 9.91 -26.36
CA GLU A 89 10.67 11.30 -25.87
C GLU A 89 11.12 12.28 -26.97
N LEU A 90 12.18 11.97 -27.70
CA LEU A 90 12.66 12.74 -28.85
C LEU A 90 11.60 12.80 -29.97
N LEU A 91 11.09 11.65 -30.41
CA LEU A 91 10.10 11.58 -31.49
C LEU A 91 8.78 12.28 -31.12
N PHE A 92 8.41 12.31 -29.84
CA PHE A 92 7.25 13.03 -29.35
C PHE A 92 7.45 14.55 -29.40
N GLN A 93 8.65 15.04 -29.06
CA GLN A 93 8.99 16.46 -29.14
C GLN A 93 9.02 16.98 -30.58
N GLU A 94 9.56 16.17 -31.51
CA GLU A 94 9.56 16.45 -32.95
C GLU A 94 8.15 16.31 -33.58
N GLY A 95 7.17 15.85 -32.81
CA GLY A 95 5.79 15.70 -33.27
C GLY A 95 5.57 14.53 -34.22
N LEU A 96 6.50 13.58 -34.29
CA LEU A 96 6.40 12.35 -35.08
C LEU A 96 5.57 11.26 -34.37
N VAL A 97 5.43 11.37 -33.05
CA VAL A 97 4.47 10.57 -32.27
C VAL A 97 3.18 11.37 -32.07
N LYS A 98 2.07 10.88 -32.61
CA LYS A 98 0.75 11.53 -32.52
C LYS A 98 -0.07 10.98 -31.35
N ALA A 99 0.12 9.72 -30.98
CA ALA A 99 -0.53 9.07 -29.85
C ALA A 99 0.49 8.39 -28.93
N LEU A 100 0.61 8.89 -27.70
CA LEU A 100 1.53 8.39 -26.69
C LEU A 100 0.78 7.72 -25.55
N PHE A 101 0.97 6.41 -25.36
CA PHE A 101 0.45 5.66 -24.22
C PHE A 101 1.47 5.69 -23.09
N ALA A 102 1.15 6.39 -22.00
CA ALA A 102 2.11 6.65 -20.94
C ALA A 102 1.61 6.27 -19.55
N THR A 103 2.55 5.93 -18.67
CA THR A 103 2.29 5.87 -17.23
C THR A 103 2.44 7.24 -16.56
N GLU A 104 1.98 7.37 -15.31
CA GLU A 104 2.06 8.60 -14.50
C GLU A 104 3.46 9.24 -14.49
N THR A 105 4.52 8.42 -14.53
CA THR A 105 5.92 8.89 -14.50
C THR A 105 6.28 9.88 -15.61
N PHE A 106 5.62 9.79 -16.77
CA PHE A 106 5.82 10.73 -17.87
C PHE A 106 5.40 12.16 -17.49
N ALA A 107 4.36 12.31 -16.66
CA ALA A 107 3.89 13.61 -16.21
C ALA A 107 4.81 14.27 -15.16
N MET A 108 5.80 13.55 -14.62
CA MET A 108 6.72 14.06 -13.61
C MET A 108 8.04 14.57 -14.21
N GLY A 109 8.55 13.91 -15.26
CA GLY A 109 9.98 13.98 -15.63
C GLY A 109 10.41 15.11 -16.57
N LEU A 110 9.55 15.55 -17.51
CA LEU A 110 9.99 16.41 -18.62
C LEU A 110 8.88 17.37 -19.07
N ASN A 111 9.24 18.50 -19.70
CA ASN A 111 8.29 19.47 -20.23
C ASN A 111 7.80 19.08 -21.65
N MET A 112 7.04 17.99 -21.76
CA MET A 112 6.46 17.53 -23.02
C MET A 112 4.93 17.68 -23.04
N PRO A 113 4.41 18.85 -23.45
CA PRO A 113 2.97 19.09 -23.52
C PRO A 113 2.34 18.49 -24.80
N ALA A 114 1.09 18.09 -24.68
CA ALA A 114 0.23 17.59 -25.75
C ALA A 114 -0.98 18.51 -25.95
N LYS A 115 -1.72 18.36 -27.05
CA LYS A 115 -2.98 19.09 -27.21
C LYS A 115 -4.10 18.46 -26.36
N THR A 116 -4.08 17.13 -26.27
CA THR A 116 -5.09 16.35 -25.56
C THR A 116 -4.45 15.40 -24.55
N VAL A 117 -5.10 15.24 -23.40
CA VAL A 117 -4.82 14.20 -22.42
C VAL A 117 -6.05 13.33 -22.25
N VAL A 118 -5.85 12.01 -22.21
CA VAL A 118 -6.89 11.00 -21.99
C VAL A 118 -6.53 10.18 -20.77
N PHE A 119 -7.48 9.98 -19.86
CA PHE A 119 -7.36 9.06 -18.73
C PHE A 119 -8.16 7.79 -19.05
N THR A 120 -7.48 6.64 -19.17
CA THR A 120 -8.13 5.34 -19.41
C THR A 120 -8.84 4.80 -18.18
N SER A 121 -8.32 5.16 -17.01
CA SER A 121 -8.86 4.86 -15.69
C SER A 121 -8.65 6.07 -14.78
N VAL A 122 -9.37 6.10 -13.66
CA VAL A 122 -9.20 7.06 -12.57
C VAL A 122 -8.82 6.38 -11.24
N LYS A 123 -8.64 5.06 -11.27
CA LYS A 123 -8.22 4.24 -10.12
C LYS A 123 -6.80 3.73 -10.37
N LYS A 124 -5.96 3.79 -9.33
CA LYS A 124 -4.60 3.23 -9.35
C LYS A 124 -4.33 2.38 -8.12
N TRP A 125 -3.40 1.44 -8.25
CA TRP A 125 -2.85 0.67 -7.14
C TRP A 125 -1.75 1.48 -6.46
N ASP A 126 -1.83 1.67 -5.15
CA ASP A 126 -0.82 2.40 -4.37
C ASP A 126 0.15 1.50 -3.58
N GLY A 127 -0.01 0.18 -3.71
CA GLY A 127 0.72 -0.81 -2.92
C GLY A 127 -0.20 -1.62 -2.00
N ASP A 128 -1.28 -1.00 -1.51
CA ASP A 128 -2.19 -1.60 -0.54
C ASP A 128 -3.62 -1.73 -1.08
N SER A 129 -4.08 -0.73 -1.84
CA SER A 129 -5.46 -0.68 -2.32
C SER A 129 -5.58 -0.01 -3.69
N HIS A 130 -6.70 -0.29 -4.37
CA HIS A 130 -7.08 0.48 -5.54
C HIS A 130 -7.81 1.75 -5.09
N ARG A 131 -7.12 2.87 -5.12
CA ARG A 131 -7.68 4.19 -4.78
C ARG A 131 -7.89 5.06 -6.01
N TYR A 132 -8.79 6.02 -5.89
CA TYR A 132 -8.92 7.08 -6.90
C TYR A 132 -7.68 7.98 -6.89
N ILE A 133 -7.34 8.52 -8.06
CA ILE A 133 -6.28 9.53 -8.14
C ILE A 133 -6.71 10.79 -7.41
N GLY A 134 -5.76 11.38 -6.68
CA GLY A 134 -5.97 12.63 -5.97
C GLY A 134 -6.00 13.81 -6.93
N SER A 135 -6.56 14.94 -6.47
CA SER A 135 -6.66 16.15 -7.29
C SER A 135 -5.30 16.67 -7.78
N GLY A 136 -4.26 16.61 -6.93
CA GLY A 136 -2.89 16.99 -7.33
C GLY A 136 -2.33 16.12 -8.45
N GLU A 137 -2.57 14.80 -8.41
CA GLU A 137 -2.12 13.84 -9.43
C GLU A 137 -2.86 14.10 -10.75
N TYR A 138 -4.18 14.34 -10.67
CA TYR A 138 -4.98 14.75 -11.82
C TYR A 138 -4.49 16.06 -12.44
N ILE A 139 -4.25 17.10 -11.64
CA ILE A 139 -3.77 18.41 -12.11
C ILE A 139 -2.40 18.26 -12.79
N GLN A 140 -1.50 17.45 -12.24
CA GLN A 140 -0.17 17.22 -12.84
C GLN A 140 -0.25 16.55 -14.21
N MET A 141 -1.11 15.54 -14.36
CA MET A 141 -1.30 14.82 -15.62
C MET A 141 -2.10 15.63 -16.64
N SER A 142 -3.25 16.19 -16.22
CA SER A 142 -4.12 17.02 -17.08
C SER A 142 -3.44 18.32 -17.52
N GLY A 143 -2.54 18.87 -16.70
CA GLY A 143 -1.73 20.03 -17.04
C GLY A 143 -0.75 19.81 -18.20
N ARG A 144 -0.62 18.58 -18.70
CA ARG A 144 0.08 18.28 -19.95
C ARG A 144 -0.76 18.60 -21.19
N ALA A 145 -2.05 18.86 -21.06
CA ALA A 145 -2.90 19.29 -22.15
C ALA A 145 -2.79 20.81 -22.41
N GLY A 146 -2.68 21.19 -23.68
CA GLY A 146 -2.54 22.56 -24.15
C GLY A 146 -1.08 22.98 -24.29
N ARG A 147 -0.62 23.15 -25.53
CA ARG A 147 0.74 23.62 -25.84
C ARG A 147 0.74 25.14 -26.00
N ARG A 148 1.56 25.82 -25.21
CA ARG A 148 1.72 27.28 -25.25
C ARG A 148 2.06 27.75 -26.66
N GLY A 149 1.25 28.66 -27.20
CA GLY A 149 1.45 29.25 -28.53
C GLY A 149 1.06 28.36 -29.71
N LYS A 150 0.64 27.11 -29.48
CA LYS A 150 0.19 26.19 -30.55
C LYS A 150 -1.29 25.83 -30.45
N ASP A 151 -1.83 25.74 -29.22
CA ASP A 151 -3.22 25.34 -28.98
C ASP A 151 -4.02 26.46 -28.30
N GLU A 152 -5.28 26.67 -28.72
CA GLU A 152 -6.20 27.63 -28.07
C GLU A 152 -6.64 27.17 -26.67
N ARG A 153 -6.75 25.85 -26.47
CA ARG A 153 -7.13 25.21 -25.21
C ARG A 153 -6.57 23.80 -25.13
N GLY A 154 -6.34 23.33 -23.90
CA GLY A 154 -6.08 21.92 -23.61
C GLY A 154 -7.38 21.12 -23.51
N ILE A 155 -7.37 19.88 -24.01
CA ILE A 155 -8.53 18.98 -23.94
C ILE A 155 -8.19 17.83 -22.98
N CYS A 156 -9.01 17.63 -21.96
CA CYS A 156 -8.90 16.49 -21.05
C CYS A 156 -10.13 15.59 -21.19
N ILE A 157 -9.91 14.31 -21.45
CA ILE A 157 -10.96 13.30 -21.59
C ILE A 157 -10.77 12.26 -20.50
N ILE A 158 -11.81 12.00 -19.70
CA ILE A 158 -11.77 11.03 -18.61
C ILE A 158 -12.72 9.89 -18.96
N MET A 159 -12.20 8.67 -19.05
CA MET A 159 -13.01 7.47 -19.17
C MET A 159 -13.49 7.06 -17.77
N ILE A 160 -14.80 6.92 -17.60
CA ILE A 160 -15.45 6.70 -16.30
C ILE A 160 -16.21 5.37 -16.34
N ASP A 161 -16.16 4.61 -15.25
CA ASP A 161 -16.98 3.42 -15.04
C ASP A 161 -18.34 3.80 -14.43
N ASP A 162 -19.39 3.00 -14.66
CA ASP A 162 -20.74 3.24 -14.11
C ASP A 162 -20.79 3.24 -12.56
N LYS A 163 -19.69 2.87 -11.91
CA LYS A 163 -19.56 2.74 -10.45
C LYS A 163 -18.97 4.00 -9.79
N MET A 164 -18.54 5.00 -10.56
CA MET A 164 -17.92 6.20 -10.02
C MET A 164 -18.96 7.18 -9.47
N GLU A 165 -18.79 7.58 -8.20
CA GLU A 165 -19.66 8.57 -7.57
C GLU A 165 -19.30 9.99 -8.01
N MET A 166 -20.33 10.80 -8.33
CA MET A 166 -20.16 12.15 -8.87
C MET A 166 -19.36 13.09 -7.95
N ASN A 167 -19.48 12.93 -6.62
CA ASN A 167 -18.73 13.72 -5.66
C ASN A 167 -17.22 13.41 -5.74
N THR A 168 -16.86 12.13 -5.87
CA THR A 168 -15.45 11.73 -6.03
C THR A 168 -14.85 12.33 -7.31
N LEU A 169 -15.63 12.36 -8.40
CA LEU A 169 -15.19 12.99 -9.65
C LEU A 169 -15.01 14.51 -9.50
N LYS A 170 -15.96 15.19 -8.84
CA LYS A 170 -15.86 16.63 -8.55
C LYS A 170 -14.63 16.93 -7.70
N ASP A 171 -14.38 16.14 -6.66
CA ASP A 171 -13.23 16.31 -5.78
C ASP A 171 -11.91 16.06 -6.51
N MET A 172 -11.86 15.10 -7.44
CA MET A 172 -10.69 14.86 -8.28
C MET A 172 -10.39 16.04 -9.21
N VAL A 173 -11.42 16.54 -9.93
CA VAL A 173 -11.24 17.55 -10.99
C VAL A 173 -11.14 18.97 -10.43
N LEU A 174 -11.97 19.31 -9.45
CA LEU A 174 -12.11 20.66 -8.89
C LEU A 174 -11.50 20.80 -7.49
N GLY A 175 -11.02 19.70 -6.91
CA GLY A 175 -10.41 19.72 -5.60
C GLY A 175 -9.12 20.51 -5.54
N ARG A 176 -8.58 20.62 -4.33
CA ARG A 176 -7.27 21.23 -4.11
C ARG A 176 -6.20 20.14 -4.08
N PRO A 177 -4.98 20.43 -4.58
CA PRO A 177 -3.84 19.54 -4.36
C PRO A 177 -3.67 19.23 -2.87
N ALA A 178 -3.33 17.98 -2.56
CA ALA A 178 -3.05 17.57 -1.19
C ALA A 178 -1.87 18.40 -0.63
N PRO A 179 -1.89 18.74 0.67
CA PRO A 179 -0.77 19.43 1.27
C PRO A 179 0.48 18.54 1.22
N LEU A 180 1.65 19.16 1.05
CA LEU A 180 2.92 18.47 1.20
C LEU A 180 3.10 18.07 2.67
N VAL A 181 3.03 16.79 3.00
CA VAL A 181 3.22 16.26 4.36
C VAL A 181 4.58 15.57 4.46
N SER A 182 5.34 15.88 5.51
CA SER A 182 6.64 15.26 5.75
C SER A 182 6.49 13.78 6.12
N THR A 183 7.28 12.93 5.46
CA THR A 183 7.45 11.51 5.80
C THR A 183 8.80 11.24 6.46
N PHE A 184 9.39 12.26 7.10
CA PHE A 184 10.69 12.16 7.76
C PHE A 184 10.72 10.99 8.76
N ARG A 185 11.74 10.13 8.63
CA ARG A 185 11.99 8.96 9.49
C ARG A 185 13.48 8.89 9.78
N LEU A 186 13.85 8.33 10.93
CA LEU A 186 15.23 8.08 11.29
C LEU A 186 15.68 6.71 10.74
N SER A 187 16.60 6.69 9.78
CA SER A 187 17.29 5.47 9.34
C SER A 187 18.59 5.24 10.13
N TYR A 188 19.15 4.02 10.13
CA TYR A 188 20.44 3.79 10.79
C TYR A 188 21.56 4.54 10.06
N TYR A 189 21.51 4.62 8.73
CA TYR A 189 22.40 5.44 7.90
C TYR A 189 22.42 6.90 8.37
N SER A 190 21.24 7.49 8.60
CA SER A 190 21.12 8.88 9.09
C SER A 190 21.73 9.02 10.49
N ILE A 191 21.42 8.09 11.41
CA ILE A 191 21.91 8.13 12.79
C ILE A 191 23.44 8.01 12.83
N LEU A 192 24.01 7.05 12.11
CA LEU A 192 25.44 6.79 12.07
C LEU A 192 26.20 7.97 11.44
N ASN A 193 25.71 8.55 10.35
CA ASN A 193 26.32 9.73 9.75
C ASN A 193 26.26 10.96 10.67
N LEU A 194 25.16 11.13 11.41
CA LEU A 194 25.05 12.21 12.40
C LEU A 194 26.01 12.00 13.57
N MET A 195 26.16 10.77 14.06
CA MET A 195 27.13 10.43 15.12
C MET A 195 28.58 10.59 14.63
N SER A 196 28.89 10.18 13.41
CA SER A 196 30.25 10.24 12.86
C SER A 196 30.72 11.66 12.56
N ARG A 197 29.81 12.59 12.29
CA ARG A 197 30.13 14.00 11.96
C ARG A 197 29.99 14.95 13.15
N ALA A 198 29.45 14.46 14.27
CA ALA A 198 29.22 15.27 15.46
C ALA A 198 30.53 15.53 16.23
N GLU A 199 31.35 16.43 15.72
CA GLU A 199 32.29 17.23 16.55
C GLU A 199 31.52 18.30 17.36
N GLY A 200 30.37 17.93 17.95
CA GLY A 200 29.59 18.76 18.87
C GLY A 200 28.63 19.80 18.26
N GLN A 201 28.69 20.14 16.96
CA GLN A 201 27.85 21.23 16.40
C GLN A 201 26.42 20.84 15.97
N PHE A 202 26.18 19.61 15.52
CA PHE A 202 24.87 19.19 15.01
C PHE A 202 24.47 17.83 15.59
N THR A 203 23.77 17.83 16.72
CA THR A 203 23.22 16.60 17.31
C THR A 203 22.05 16.08 16.48
N ALA A 204 21.74 14.77 16.58
CA ALA A 204 20.54 14.21 15.97
C ALA A 204 19.26 14.96 16.41
N GLU A 205 19.23 15.44 17.64
CA GLU A 205 18.15 16.26 18.18
C GLU A 205 18.00 17.61 17.44
N HIS A 206 19.10 18.25 17.06
CA HIS A 206 19.06 19.47 16.27
C HIS A 206 18.40 19.24 14.90
N VAL A 207 18.73 18.14 14.23
CA VAL A 207 18.14 17.78 12.93
C VAL A 207 16.64 17.50 13.07
N ILE A 208 16.25 16.75 14.10
CA ILE A 208 14.83 16.45 14.35
C ILE A 208 14.04 17.73 14.62
N ARG A 209 14.59 18.63 15.45
CA ARG A 209 13.96 19.92 15.78
C ARG A 209 13.74 20.80 14.55
N ASN A 210 14.68 20.79 13.60
CA ASN A 210 14.61 21.56 12.37
C ASN A 210 13.98 20.78 11.20
N SER A 211 13.41 19.60 11.44
CA SER A 211 12.76 18.80 10.41
C SER A 211 11.42 19.43 9.99
N PHE A 212 11.05 19.25 8.72
CA PHE A 212 9.75 19.70 8.22
C PHE A 212 8.58 19.02 8.95
N HIS A 213 8.77 17.77 9.40
CA HIS A 213 7.80 17.05 10.22
C HIS A 213 7.53 17.77 11.55
N GLN A 214 8.59 18.18 12.27
CA GLN A 214 8.45 18.92 13.53
C GLN A 214 7.79 20.29 13.30
N PHE A 215 8.20 21.01 12.26
CA PHE A 215 7.58 22.29 11.88
C PHE A 215 6.07 22.16 11.63
N GLN A 216 5.65 21.11 10.90
CA GLN A 216 4.23 20.87 10.63
C GLN A 216 3.44 20.53 11.89
N TYR A 217 4.02 19.73 12.80
CA TYR A 217 3.41 19.42 14.08
C TYR A 217 3.22 20.67 14.94
N GLU A 218 4.28 21.49 15.10
CA GLU A 218 4.23 22.74 15.87
C GLU A 218 3.20 23.73 15.31
N LYS A 219 3.12 23.85 13.98
CA LYS A 219 2.14 24.72 13.32
C LYS A 219 0.69 24.25 13.54
N ALA A 220 0.45 22.95 13.72
CA ALA A 220 -0.88 22.39 13.97
C ALA A 220 -1.33 22.47 15.44
N LEU A 221 -0.40 22.63 16.39
CA LEU A 221 -0.72 22.65 17.83
C LEU A 221 -1.75 23.72 18.24
N PRO A 222 -1.69 24.98 17.77
CA PRO A 222 -2.66 26.00 18.14
C PRO A 222 -4.09 25.65 17.69
N ASP A 223 -4.24 25.04 16.53
CA ASP A 223 -5.57 24.65 16.00
C ASP A 223 -6.15 23.46 16.78
N ILE A 224 -5.30 22.51 17.18
CA ILE A 224 -5.71 21.44 18.11
C ILE A 224 -6.16 22.04 19.46
N GLY A 225 -5.41 23.02 19.98
CA GLY A 225 -5.76 23.72 21.23
C GLY A 225 -7.11 24.42 21.16
N LYS A 226 -7.40 25.14 20.06
CA LYS A 226 -8.72 25.76 19.84
C LYS A 226 -9.84 24.73 19.79
N LYS A 227 -9.62 23.59 19.11
CA LYS A 227 -10.62 22.52 19.04
C LYS A 227 -10.90 21.90 20.41
N VAL A 228 -9.87 21.71 21.24
CA VAL A 228 -10.03 21.27 22.63
C VAL A 228 -10.89 22.26 23.41
N SER A 229 -10.62 23.56 23.33
CA SER A 229 -11.43 24.57 24.03
C SER A 229 -12.89 24.58 23.59
N GLN A 230 -13.16 24.43 22.28
CA GLN A 230 -14.54 24.34 21.76
C GLN A 230 -15.28 23.10 22.29
N LEU A 231 -14.62 21.94 22.33
CA LEU A 231 -15.20 20.72 22.87
C LEU A 231 -15.40 20.82 24.39
N GLU A 232 -14.51 21.50 25.12
CA GLU A 232 -14.67 21.75 26.56
C GLU A 232 -15.88 22.65 26.84
N GLU A 233 -16.11 23.67 26.02
CA GLU A 233 -17.32 24.50 26.08
C GLU A 233 -18.59 23.67 25.80
N GLU A 234 -18.57 22.81 24.77
CA GLU A 234 -19.68 21.89 24.48
C GLU A 234 -19.96 20.96 25.67
N ALA A 235 -18.91 20.35 26.25
CA ALA A 235 -19.03 19.46 27.40
C ALA A 235 -19.58 20.17 28.65
N ALA A 236 -19.29 21.46 28.83
CA ALA A 236 -19.78 22.26 29.95
C ALA A 236 -21.27 22.61 29.84
N VAL A 237 -21.81 22.70 28.63
CA VAL A 237 -23.24 22.95 28.37
C VAL A 237 -24.08 21.68 28.57
N LEU A 238 -23.48 20.50 28.46
CA LEU A 238 -24.12 19.21 28.70
C LEU A 238 -24.24 18.93 30.22
N ASP A 239 -25.41 18.48 30.66
CA ASP A 239 -25.83 18.28 32.07
C ASP A 239 -24.69 17.71 32.96
N ALA A 240 -24.51 18.32 34.14
CA ALA A 240 -23.47 18.03 35.12
C ALA A 240 -23.88 17.01 36.19
N SER A 241 -25.11 16.51 36.15
CA SER A 241 -25.58 15.50 37.11
C SER A 241 -25.01 14.11 36.79
N GLY A 242 -24.33 13.49 37.76
CA GLY A 242 -23.83 12.10 37.64
C GLY A 242 -22.55 11.90 36.82
N GLU A 243 -21.66 12.89 36.72
CA GLU A 243 -20.44 12.82 35.89
C GLU A 243 -19.58 11.57 36.14
N ALA A 244 -19.50 11.11 37.40
CA ALA A 244 -18.74 9.92 37.77
C ALA A 244 -19.41 8.64 37.27
N GLU A 245 -20.72 8.50 37.51
CA GLU A 245 -21.51 7.36 37.05
C GLU A 245 -21.58 7.30 35.53
N VAL A 246 -21.65 8.44 34.84
CA VAL A 246 -21.68 8.55 33.38
C VAL A 246 -20.32 8.18 32.77
N ALA A 247 -19.23 8.70 33.35
CA ALA A 247 -17.88 8.36 32.91
C ALA A 247 -17.57 6.88 33.12
N GLU A 248 -17.98 6.30 34.27
CA GLU A 248 -17.83 4.87 34.55
C GLU A 248 -18.65 4.02 33.57
N TYR A 249 -19.92 4.36 33.34
CA TYR A 249 -20.79 3.64 32.41
C TYR A 249 -20.28 3.69 30.97
N HIS A 250 -19.78 4.85 30.52
CA HIS A 250 -19.19 4.98 29.19
C HIS A 250 -17.86 4.24 29.06
N ARG A 251 -17.00 4.29 30.10
CA ARG A 251 -15.75 3.52 30.14
C ARG A 251 -16.03 2.02 30.02
N LEU A 252 -16.99 1.49 30.78
CA LEU A 252 -17.42 0.09 30.69
C LEU A 252 -17.89 -0.25 29.26
N LYS A 253 -18.69 0.61 28.62
CA LYS A 253 -19.11 0.41 27.21
C LYS A 253 -17.94 0.41 26.24
N LEU A 254 -16.98 1.33 26.37
CA LEU A 254 -15.81 1.38 25.50
C LEU A 254 -14.91 0.16 25.67
N GLU A 255 -14.70 -0.28 26.92
CA GLU A 255 -13.89 -1.46 27.25
C GLU A 255 -14.54 -2.74 26.68
N ILE A 256 -15.85 -2.91 26.89
CA ILE A 256 -16.62 -4.01 26.28
C ILE A 256 -16.51 -3.95 24.75
N ALA A 257 -16.73 -2.79 24.13
CA ALA A 257 -16.66 -2.67 22.67
C ALA A 257 -15.26 -2.99 22.10
N GLN A 258 -14.19 -2.64 22.81
CA GLN A 258 -12.82 -2.98 22.42
C GLN A 258 -12.56 -4.48 22.53
N LEU A 259 -12.99 -5.13 23.62
CA LEU A 259 -12.83 -6.56 23.83
C LEU A 259 -13.72 -7.37 22.86
N GLU A 260 -14.96 -6.96 22.64
CA GLU A 260 -15.87 -7.55 21.65
C GLU A 260 -15.28 -7.45 20.24
N LYS A 261 -14.66 -6.31 19.88
CA LYS A 261 -13.99 -6.16 18.58
C LYS A 261 -12.83 -7.14 18.42
N ARG A 262 -11.99 -7.30 19.45
CA ARG A 262 -10.90 -8.30 19.45
C ARG A 262 -11.44 -9.72 19.34
N MET A 263 -12.48 -10.04 20.10
CA MET A 263 -13.14 -11.33 20.09
C MET A 263 -13.75 -11.63 18.71
N MET A 264 -14.44 -10.67 18.09
CA MET A 264 -15.03 -10.84 16.77
C MET A 264 -14.00 -10.98 15.66
N ALA A 265 -12.84 -10.33 15.76
CA ALA A 265 -11.75 -10.51 14.80
C ALA A 265 -11.27 -11.97 14.74
N GLU A 266 -11.20 -12.65 15.89
CA GLU A 266 -10.88 -14.07 15.96
C GLU A 266 -12.07 -14.97 15.56
N ILE A 267 -13.29 -14.65 15.97
CA ILE A 267 -14.49 -15.42 15.61
C ILE A 267 -14.68 -15.43 14.09
N THR A 268 -14.53 -14.29 13.41
CA THR A 268 -14.79 -14.12 11.97
C THR A 268 -13.76 -14.78 11.06
N ARG A 269 -12.72 -15.41 11.62
CA ARG A 269 -11.77 -16.19 10.85
C ARG A 269 -12.49 -17.32 10.10
N PRO A 270 -12.22 -17.52 8.79
CA PRO A 270 -12.90 -18.54 8.00
C PRO A 270 -12.85 -19.94 8.63
N GLU A 271 -11.73 -20.30 9.26
CA GLU A 271 -11.55 -21.60 9.91
C GLU A 271 -12.54 -21.85 11.06
N ARG A 272 -13.03 -20.78 11.70
CA ARG A 272 -13.89 -20.83 12.89
C ARG A 272 -15.36 -20.54 12.58
N VAL A 273 -15.64 -19.52 11.77
CA VAL A 273 -17.01 -18.99 11.59
C VAL A 273 -17.87 -19.80 10.62
N LEU A 274 -17.27 -20.44 9.62
CA LEU A 274 -18.00 -20.98 8.47
C LEU A 274 -19.00 -22.08 8.83
N SER A 275 -18.69 -22.92 9.83
CA SER A 275 -19.60 -23.97 10.32
C SER A 275 -20.85 -23.42 11.00
N PHE A 276 -20.84 -22.16 11.42
CA PHE A 276 -21.95 -21.50 12.11
C PHE A 276 -22.80 -20.60 11.20
N LEU A 277 -22.28 -20.20 10.04
CA LEU A 277 -22.97 -19.40 9.02
C LEU A 277 -23.89 -20.25 8.12
N LEU A 278 -24.80 -20.98 8.75
CA LEU A 278 -25.80 -21.79 8.05
C LEU A 278 -26.96 -20.92 7.55
N PRO A 279 -27.63 -21.30 6.45
CA PRO A 279 -28.87 -20.64 6.02
C PRO A 279 -29.89 -20.54 7.17
N GLY A 280 -30.45 -19.35 7.33
CA GLY A 280 -31.37 -18.98 8.40
C GLY A 280 -30.72 -18.44 9.67
N ARG A 281 -29.40 -18.51 9.83
CA ARG A 281 -28.67 -17.94 10.99
C ARG A 281 -28.87 -16.43 11.04
N LEU A 282 -29.18 -15.88 12.22
CA LEU A 282 -29.19 -14.44 12.40
C LEU A 282 -27.78 -13.91 12.67
N VAL A 283 -27.40 -12.86 11.96
CA VAL A 283 -26.09 -12.20 12.04
C VAL A 283 -26.28 -10.69 12.14
N LYS A 284 -25.50 -10.02 12.98
CA LYS A 284 -25.56 -8.57 13.11
C LYS A 284 -24.46 -7.94 12.25
N VAL A 285 -24.81 -6.96 11.43
CA VAL A 285 -23.88 -6.35 10.47
C VAL A 285 -23.56 -4.91 10.86
N ARG A 286 -22.27 -4.55 10.83
CA ARG A 286 -21.80 -3.19 11.11
C ARG A 286 -20.70 -2.81 10.14
N GLU A 287 -20.86 -1.64 9.51
CA GLU A 287 -19.91 -1.09 8.56
C GLU A 287 -19.41 0.27 9.08
N GLY A 288 -18.18 0.30 9.57
CA GLY A 288 -17.62 1.49 10.22
C GLY A 288 -18.45 1.90 11.45
N GLY A 289 -18.99 3.11 11.43
CA GLY A 289 -19.90 3.64 12.47
C GLY A 289 -21.38 3.27 12.27
N THR A 290 -21.73 2.64 11.16
CA THR A 290 -23.12 2.39 10.77
C THR A 290 -23.56 0.98 11.17
N ASP A 291 -24.60 0.88 12.02
CA ASP A 291 -25.22 -0.38 12.42
C ASP A 291 -26.35 -0.74 11.42
N TRP A 292 -26.23 -1.87 10.73
CA TRP A 292 -27.22 -2.36 9.79
C TRP A 292 -28.28 -3.25 10.46
N GLY A 293 -28.14 -3.51 11.76
CA GLY A 293 -29.04 -4.36 12.52
C GLY A 293 -28.84 -5.85 12.25
N TRP A 294 -29.84 -6.64 12.63
CA TRP A 294 -29.85 -8.09 12.45
C TRP A 294 -30.33 -8.47 11.04
N GLY A 295 -29.49 -9.24 10.36
CA GLY A 295 -29.80 -9.91 9.10
C GLY A 295 -29.88 -11.41 9.23
N VAL A 296 -30.27 -12.05 8.13
CA VAL A 296 -30.45 -13.51 8.06
C VAL A 296 -29.54 -14.06 6.97
N VAL A 297 -28.68 -15.01 7.32
CA VAL A 297 -27.80 -15.67 6.36
C VAL A 297 -28.64 -16.45 5.35
N VAL A 298 -28.44 -16.16 4.07
CA VAL A 298 -29.06 -16.89 2.96
C VAL A 298 -28.07 -17.91 2.42
N ASN A 299 -26.85 -17.47 2.13
CA ASN A 299 -25.80 -18.31 1.57
C ASN A 299 -24.41 -17.78 1.95
N VAL A 300 -23.40 -18.63 1.84
CA VAL A 300 -21.99 -18.25 1.98
C VAL A 300 -21.25 -18.67 0.73
N VAL A 301 -20.71 -17.71 -0.01
CA VAL A 301 -20.05 -17.93 -1.29
C VAL A 301 -18.55 -17.73 -1.11
N LYS A 302 -17.77 -18.73 -1.53
CA LYS A 302 -16.32 -18.56 -1.69
C LYS A 302 -16.06 -17.78 -2.97
N ARG A 303 -15.52 -16.57 -2.86
CA ARG A 303 -15.10 -15.81 -4.02
C ARG A 303 -13.80 -16.43 -4.55
N PRO A 304 -13.72 -16.81 -5.84
CA PRO A 304 -12.43 -17.11 -6.44
C PRO A 304 -11.54 -15.87 -6.29
N PRO A 305 -10.22 -16.02 -6.07
CA PRO A 305 -9.32 -14.89 -6.20
C PRO A 305 -9.59 -14.24 -7.56
N ALA A 306 -9.73 -12.92 -7.59
CA ALA A 306 -9.90 -12.21 -8.85
C ALA A 306 -8.75 -12.64 -9.76
N VAL A 307 -9.05 -13.00 -11.01
CA VAL A 307 -8.07 -13.42 -12.03
C VAL A 307 -7.11 -12.27 -12.42
N SER A 308 -7.11 -11.17 -11.64
CA SER A 308 -6.26 -9.99 -11.79
C SER A 308 -5.52 -9.59 -10.50
N SER A 309 -5.49 -10.42 -9.45
CA SER A 309 -4.70 -10.12 -8.24
C SER A 309 -3.50 -11.06 -8.12
N SER A 310 -2.31 -10.49 -8.32
CA SER A 310 -0.97 -11.06 -8.15
C SER A 310 -0.63 -11.33 -6.68
N LEU A 311 -1.30 -12.28 -6.03
CA LEU A 311 -0.98 -12.72 -4.67
C LEU A 311 -0.79 -14.24 -4.59
N PRO A 312 0.24 -14.73 -3.88
CA PRO A 312 0.31 -16.14 -3.47
C PRO A 312 -0.91 -16.51 -2.62
N ALA A 313 -1.46 -17.70 -2.83
CA ALA A 313 -2.65 -18.20 -2.13
C ALA A 313 -2.53 -18.14 -0.58
N ALA A 314 -1.30 -18.17 -0.05
CA ALA A 314 -1.01 -18.07 1.38
C ALA A 314 -1.32 -16.68 1.98
N LEU A 315 -1.12 -15.58 1.23
CA LEU A 315 -1.36 -14.21 1.72
C LEU A 315 -2.82 -13.77 1.56
N ALA A 316 -3.53 -14.29 0.55
CA ALA A 316 -4.98 -14.09 0.42
C ALA A 316 -5.75 -14.78 1.57
N SER A 317 -5.21 -15.87 2.11
CA SER A 317 -5.81 -16.62 3.22
C SER A 317 -5.69 -15.92 4.57
N ALA A 318 -4.72 -15.02 4.75
CA ALA A 318 -4.46 -14.34 6.03
C ALA A 318 -5.43 -13.17 6.30
N ARG A 319 -6.20 -12.71 5.31
CA ARG A 319 -7.07 -11.52 5.43
C ARG A 319 -8.51 -11.79 5.02
N GLY A 320 -9.19 -12.80 5.57
CA GLY A 320 -10.67 -12.91 5.68
C GLY A 320 -11.58 -12.62 4.45
N ASN A 321 -11.03 -12.36 3.26
CA ASN A 321 -11.71 -11.73 2.11
C ASN A 321 -12.09 -12.74 1.03
N THR A 322 -11.87 -14.03 1.27
CA THR A 322 -12.20 -15.11 0.34
C THR A 322 -13.66 -15.54 0.42
N TYR A 323 -14.40 -15.17 1.47
CA TYR A 323 -15.80 -15.57 1.66
C TYR A 323 -16.71 -14.34 1.78
N ILE A 324 -17.84 -14.39 1.08
CA ILE A 324 -18.91 -13.40 1.16
C ILE A 324 -20.14 -14.10 1.71
N VAL A 325 -20.78 -13.48 2.69
CA VAL A 325 -22.04 -13.92 3.29
C VAL A 325 -23.16 -13.16 2.63
N ASP A 326 -24.01 -13.83 1.86
CA ASP A 326 -25.24 -13.23 1.36
C ASP A 326 -26.24 -13.19 2.52
N ALA A 327 -26.45 -11.99 3.06
CA ALA A 327 -27.33 -11.76 4.20
C ALA A 327 -28.57 -10.95 3.77
N LEU A 328 -29.75 -11.40 4.18
CA LEU A 328 -30.98 -10.65 4.02
C LEU A 328 -31.03 -9.56 5.11
N LEU A 329 -30.93 -8.29 4.71
CA LEU A 329 -30.90 -7.12 5.61
C LEU A 329 -32.08 -6.19 5.34
N HIS A 330 -32.55 -5.50 6.37
CA HIS A 330 -33.60 -4.50 6.24
C HIS A 330 -33.00 -3.20 5.72
N CYS A 331 -33.38 -2.81 4.50
CA CYS A 331 -32.77 -1.69 3.80
C CYS A 331 -33.85 -0.70 3.35
N SER A 332 -33.59 0.61 3.40
CA SER A 332 -34.33 1.56 2.58
C SER A 332 -33.71 1.67 1.19
N LEU A 333 -34.55 1.97 0.19
CA LEU A 333 -34.07 2.44 -1.10
C LEU A 333 -33.69 3.90 -0.91
N GLY A 334 -32.41 4.17 -0.66
CA GLY A 334 -31.93 5.54 -0.58
C GLY A 334 -32.39 6.35 -1.78
N SER A 335 -32.93 7.55 -1.55
CA SER A 335 -33.23 8.51 -2.60
C SER A 335 -31.94 8.80 -3.37
N SER A 336 -31.86 8.30 -4.60
CA SER A 336 -30.77 8.59 -5.51
C SER A 336 -30.90 10.04 -5.96
N GLU A 337 -30.13 10.95 -5.35
CA GLU A 337 -29.98 12.30 -5.91
C GLU A 337 -29.18 12.29 -7.24
N ASN A 338 -28.55 11.16 -7.63
CA ASN A 338 -27.59 11.10 -8.74
C ASN A 338 -27.60 9.80 -9.57
N GLY A 339 -28.77 9.29 -9.98
CA GLY A 339 -28.92 8.39 -11.14
C GLY A 339 -28.23 7.00 -11.11
N SER A 340 -27.45 6.65 -10.08
CA SER A 340 -26.93 5.30 -9.88
C SER A 340 -28.01 4.40 -9.26
N GLN A 341 -27.95 3.08 -9.51
CA GLN A 341 -28.79 2.10 -8.80
C GLN A 341 -28.69 2.35 -7.29
N PRO A 342 -29.81 2.46 -6.57
CA PRO A 342 -29.81 2.74 -5.14
C PRO A 342 -29.06 1.61 -4.42
N LYS A 343 -27.95 1.94 -3.76
CA LYS A 343 -27.27 1.02 -2.86
C LYS A 343 -28.20 0.79 -1.66
N PRO A 344 -28.45 -0.47 -1.25
CA PRO A 344 -29.19 -0.73 -0.02
C PRO A 344 -28.50 -0.01 1.14
N CYS A 345 -29.27 0.66 2.00
CA CYS A 345 -28.73 1.28 3.21
C CYS A 345 -29.69 1.04 4.38
N PRO A 346 -29.21 1.10 5.64
CA PRO A 346 -30.09 0.95 6.79
C PRO A 346 -31.18 2.03 6.79
N PRO A 347 -32.46 1.67 7.00
CA PRO A 347 -33.56 2.64 7.03
C PRO A 347 -33.42 3.60 8.21
N ARG A 348 -33.77 4.87 8.00
CA ARG A 348 -33.83 5.85 9.10
C ARG A 348 -34.98 5.49 10.07
N PRO A 349 -34.91 5.92 11.34
CA PRO A 349 -36.00 5.69 12.29
C PRO A 349 -37.36 6.19 11.73
N GLY A 350 -38.33 5.28 11.60
CA GLY A 350 -39.67 5.57 11.04
C GLY A 350 -39.79 5.48 9.51
N GLU A 351 -38.69 5.23 8.79
CA GLU A 351 -38.69 5.01 7.34
C GLU A 351 -39.14 3.59 6.99
N LYS A 352 -39.96 3.46 5.93
CA LYS A 352 -40.37 2.14 5.43
C LYS A 352 -39.22 1.54 4.60
N GLY A 353 -38.62 0.45 5.09
CA GLY A 353 -37.62 -0.33 4.36
C GLY A 353 -38.14 -1.69 3.92
N GLU A 354 -37.39 -2.34 3.02
CA GLU A 354 -37.63 -3.68 2.50
C GLU A 354 -36.39 -4.57 2.71
N MET A 355 -36.62 -5.88 2.87
CA MET A 355 -35.52 -6.83 3.00
C MET A 355 -34.81 -7.05 1.67
N HIS A 356 -33.49 -6.90 1.64
CA HIS A 356 -32.66 -7.11 0.45
C HIS A 356 -31.53 -8.10 0.75
N VAL A 357 -31.18 -8.94 -0.22
CA VAL A 357 -30.00 -9.80 -0.11
C VAL A 357 -28.78 -8.93 -0.41
N VAL A 358 -27.93 -8.75 0.60
CA VAL A 358 -26.74 -7.91 0.53
C VAL A 358 -25.51 -8.80 0.71
N PRO A 359 -24.48 -8.69 -0.16
CA PRO A 359 -23.22 -9.39 0.04
C PRO A 359 -22.41 -8.73 1.16
N VAL A 360 -22.17 -9.45 2.24
CA VAL A 360 -21.47 -8.98 3.45
C VAL A 360 -20.13 -9.69 3.59
N GLN A 361 -19.05 -8.93 3.79
CA GLN A 361 -17.73 -9.49 4.09
C GLN A 361 -17.65 -9.96 5.55
N LEU A 362 -16.89 -11.03 5.82
CA LEU A 362 -16.75 -11.58 7.18
C LEU A 362 -16.36 -10.54 8.24
N PRO A 363 -15.43 -9.58 8.00
CA PRO A 363 -15.06 -8.57 9.00
C PRO A 363 -16.18 -7.58 9.36
N LEU A 364 -17.26 -7.51 8.58
CA LEU A 364 -18.42 -6.65 8.85
C LEU A 364 -19.44 -7.32 9.80
N LEU A 365 -19.25 -8.59 10.13
CA LEU A 365 -20.08 -9.29 11.10
C LEU A 365 -19.70 -8.85 12.52
N SER A 366 -20.66 -8.28 13.23
CA SER A 366 -20.48 -7.78 14.61
C SER A 366 -21.05 -8.71 15.68
N ALA A 367 -21.96 -9.63 15.33
CA ALA A 367 -22.45 -10.68 16.23
C ALA A 367 -23.09 -11.85 15.44
N LEU A 368 -23.10 -13.05 16.02
CA LEU A 368 -23.86 -14.21 15.54
C LEU A 368 -24.88 -14.62 16.60
N SER A 369 -26.11 -14.95 16.20
CA SER A 369 -27.14 -15.44 17.12
C SER A 369 -27.17 -16.97 17.23
N LYS A 370 -27.56 -17.48 18.40
CA LYS A 370 -27.92 -18.91 18.55
C LYS A 370 -29.14 -19.30 17.71
N LEU A 371 -30.00 -18.33 17.38
CA LEU A 371 -31.25 -18.56 16.68
C LEU A 371 -31.05 -18.73 15.18
N ARG A 372 -31.95 -19.53 14.59
CA ARG A 372 -32.11 -19.69 13.15
C ARG A 372 -33.59 -19.59 12.81
N ILE A 373 -33.89 -18.97 11.67
CA ILE A 373 -35.24 -18.95 11.10
C ILE A 373 -35.26 -19.75 9.80
N SER A 374 -36.43 -20.27 9.43
CA SER A 374 -36.60 -20.94 8.15
C SER A 374 -36.60 -19.92 7.03
N VAL A 375 -35.71 -20.10 6.04
CA VAL A 375 -35.61 -19.22 4.86
C VAL A 375 -36.27 -19.93 3.68
N PRO A 376 -37.24 -19.32 2.98
CA PRO A 376 -37.83 -19.88 1.77
C PRO A 376 -36.77 -20.11 0.68
N SER A 377 -36.97 -21.14 -0.15
CA SER A 377 -36.04 -21.47 -1.24
C SER A 377 -36.02 -20.43 -2.36
N ASP A 378 -37.07 -19.61 -2.51
CA ASP A 378 -37.14 -18.50 -3.46
C ASP A 378 -37.40 -17.18 -2.71
N LEU A 379 -36.43 -16.27 -2.80
CA LEU A 379 -36.46 -14.95 -2.17
C LEU A 379 -36.76 -13.83 -3.18
N ARG A 380 -37.05 -14.14 -4.45
CA ARG A 380 -37.47 -13.14 -5.44
C ARG A 380 -38.82 -12.50 -5.10
N PRO A 381 -39.84 -13.26 -4.63
CA PRO A 381 -41.12 -12.66 -4.22
C PRO A 381 -40.94 -11.71 -3.04
N LEU A 382 -41.65 -10.58 -3.08
CA LEU A 382 -41.55 -9.55 -2.04
C LEU A 382 -42.23 -10.02 -0.75
N GLU A 383 -43.28 -10.83 -0.86
CA GLU A 383 -44.01 -11.44 0.24
C GLU A 383 -43.12 -12.41 1.04
N ALA A 384 -42.28 -13.19 0.35
CA ALA A 384 -41.32 -14.09 0.97
C ALA A 384 -40.31 -13.31 1.84
N ARG A 385 -39.78 -12.22 1.30
CA ARG A 385 -38.83 -11.32 2.00
C ARG A 385 -39.50 -10.57 3.16
N GLN A 386 -40.76 -10.15 3.01
CA GLN A 386 -41.54 -9.53 4.08
C GLN A 386 -41.85 -10.49 5.22
N SER A 387 -42.13 -11.77 4.94
CA SER A 387 -42.37 -12.77 5.99
C SER A 387 -41.16 -12.94 6.92
N ILE A 388 -39.95 -12.85 6.36
CA ILE A 388 -38.69 -12.89 7.12
C ILE A 388 -38.53 -11.63 7.97
N LEU A 389 -38.83 -10.45 7.43
CA LEU A 389 -38.79 -9.20 8.20
C LEU A 389 -39.68 -9.28 9.43
N LEU A 390 -40.92 -9.75 9.27
CA LEU A 390 -41.86 -9.92 10.37
C LEU A 390 -41.35 -10.94 11.40
N ALA A 391 -40.73 -12.04 10.96
CA ALA A 391 -40.13 -13.02 11.85
C ALA A 391 -38.96 -12.44 12.66
N VAL A 392 -38.08 -11.65 12.03
CA VAL A 392 -36.97 -10.96 12.72
C VAL A 392 -37.50 -9.94 13.73
N GLN A 393 -38.48 -9.11 13.32
CA GLN A 393 -39.10 -8.11 14.20
C GLN A 393 -39.82 -8.76 15.40
N GLU A 394 -40.47 -9.90 15.19
CA GLU A 394 -41.12 -10.64 16.27
C GLU A 394 -40.09 -11.23 17.25
N LEU A 395 -38.95 -11.72 16.74
CA LEU A 395 -37.84 -12.14 17.59
C LEU A 395 -37.27 -10.98 18.40
N GLU A 396 -37.07 -9.81 17.78
CA GLU A 396 -36.60 -8.61 18.49
C GLU A 396 -37.58 -8.15 19.58
N LYS A 397 -38.89 -8.24 19.33
CA LYS A 397 -39.92 -7.98 20.37
C LYS A 397 -39.87 -9.00 21.50
N ARG A 398 -39.65 -10.28 21.18
CA ARG A 398 -39.58 -11.37 22.16
C ARG A 398 -38.33 -11.29 23.04
N PHE A 399 -37.25 -10.68 22.53
CA PHE A 399 -35.98 -10.50 23.23
C PHE A 399 -35.62 -9.00 23.35
N PRO A 400 -36.30 -8.24 24.23
CA PRO A 400 -36.12 -6.79 24.33
C PRO A 400 -34.72 -6.35 24.79
N GLN A 401 -33.95 -7.26 25.40
CA GLN A 401 -32.55 -7.03 25.81
C GLN A 401 -31.54 -7.41 24.72
N GLY A 402 -32.01 -7.85 23.54
CA GLY A 402 -31.18 -8.31 22.43
C GLY A 402 -31.25 -9.81 22.22
N LEU A 403 -31.02 -10.24 20.97
CA LEU A 403 -31.04 -11.66 20.60
C LEU A 403 -29.90 -12.44 21.28
N PRO A 404 -30.13 -13.70 21.68
CA PRO A 404 -29.09 -14.51 22.32
C PRO A 404 -27.92 -14.73 21.36
N LYS A 405 -26.75 -14.21 21.75
CA LYS A 405 -25.49 -14.35 21.02
C LYS A 405 -24.95 -15.77 21.15
N LEU A 406 -24.28 -16.24 20.11
CA LEU A 406 -23.57 -17.52 20.10
C LEU A 406 -22.29 -17.37 20.93
N ASN A 407 -22.17 -18.16 22.00
CA ASN A 407 -21.05 -18.10 22.92
C ASN A 407 -19.84 -18.83 22.30
N PRO A 408 -18.70 -18.16 22.12
CA PRO A 408 -17.57 -18.76 21.42
C PRO A 408 -16.97 -19.98 22.14
N VAL A 409 -17.02 -20.03 23.46
CA VAL A 409 -16.48 -21.14 24.24
C VAL A 409 -17.51 -22.27 24.30
N LYS A 410 -18.72 -21.97 24.82
CA LYS A 410 -19.76 -22.98 25.09
C LYS A 410 -20.42 -23.52 23.81
N ASP A 411 -20.63 -22.68 22.81
CA ASP A 411 -21.36 -23.05 21.58
C ASP A 411 -20.43 -23.30 20.38
N MET A 412 -19.29 -22.60 20.27
CA MET A 412 -18.33 -22.84 19.16
C MET A 412 -17.20 -23.82 19.49
N GLY A 413 -16.99 -24.15 20.77
CA GLY A 413 -15.93 -25.07 21.20
C GLY A 413 -14.52 -24.49 21.06
N ILE A 414 -14.36 -23.17 21.29
CA ILE A 414 -13.05 -22.52 21.30
C ILE A 414 -12.45 -22.64 22.71
N ASP A 415 -11.50 -23.57 22.86
CA ASP A 415 -10.90 -23.94 24.15
C ASP A 415 -9.53 -23.29 24.42
N GLU A 416 -9.12 -22.30 23.61
CA GLU A 416 -7.86 -21.59 23.78
C GLU A 416 -7.86 -20.75 25.07
N PRO A 417 -6.86 -20.88 25.96
CA PRO A 417 -6.89 -20.26 27.28
C PRO A 417 -7.01 -18.73 27.22
N GLU A 418 -6.28 -18.07 26.32
CA GLU A 418 -6.36 -16.62 26.10
C GLU A 418 -7.75 -16.18 25.62
N PHE A 419 -8.41 -17.01 24.80
CA PHE A 419 -9.74 -16.72 24.28
C PHE A 419 -10.82 -16.90 25.36
N VAL A 420 -10.71 -17.95 26.18
CA VAL A 420 -11.62 -18.21 27.29
C VAL A 420 -11.52 -17.09 28.34
N GLU A 421 -10.31 -16.62 28.64
CA GLU A 421 -10.11 -15.45 29.51
C GLU A 421 -10.77 -14.20 28.94
N LEU A 422 -10.61 -13.92 27.65
CA LEU A 422 -11.24 -12.79 26.97
C LEU A 422 -12.78 -12.85 27.05
N ALA A 423 -13.37 -14.02 26.81
CA ALA A 423 -14.81 -14.22 26.89
C ALA A 423 -15.35 -14.01 28.31
N ASN A 424 -14.65 -14.53 29.32
CA ASN A 424 -15.02 -14.35 30.73
C ASN A 424 -14.92 -12.87 31.16
N GLN A 425 -13.89 -12.14 30.70
CA GLN A 425 -13.74 -10.71 30.97
C GLN A 425 -14.90 -9.90 30.40
N ILE A 426 -15.34 -10.20 29.18
CA ILE A 426 -16.51 -9.55 28.57
C ILE A 426 -17.76 -9.84 29.40
N GLU A 427 -18.00 -11.09 29.79
CA GLU A 427 -19.17 -11.46 30.60
C GLU A 427 -19.19 -10.75 31.96
N GLU A 428 -18.03 -10.61 32.63
CA GLU A 428 -17.90 -9.89 33.90
C GLU A 428 -18.17 -8.38 33.72
N LEU A 429 -17.65 -7.76 32.66
CA LEU A 429 -17.88 -6.34 32.37
C LEU A 429 -19.33 -6.07 31.95
N GLU A 430 -19.93 -6.97 31.16
CA GLU A 430 -21.36 -6.90 30.81
C GLU A 430 -22.22 -6.98 32.07
N GLN A 431 -21.94 -7.90 33.01
CA GLN A 431 -22.65 -7.99 34.29
C GLN A 431 -22.53 -6.68 35.10
N LYS A 432 -21.34 -6.08 35.16
CA LYS A 432 -21.13 -4.77 35.79
C LYS A 432 -21.95 -3.68 35.09
N LEU A 433 -21.95 -3.66 33.76
CA LEU A 433 -22.75 -2.72 32.96
C LEU A 433 -24.26 -2.86 33.22
N PHE A 434 -24.79 -4.09 33.26
CA PHE A 434 -26.21 -4.36 33.51
C PHE A 434 -26.63 -4.02 34.95
N SER A 435 -25.72 -4.19 35.90
CA SER A 435 -25.97 -3.84 37.31
C SER A 435 -25.98 -2.32 37.57
N HIS A 436 -25.39 -1.54 36.66
CA HIS A 436 -25.16 -0.11 36.80
C HIS A 436 -26.48 0.71 36.86
N PRO A 437 -26.60 1.71 37.75
CA PRO A 437 -27.82 2.53 37.91
C PRO A 437 -28.32 3.18 36.61
N LEU A 438 -27.39 3.67 35.77
CA LEU A 438 -27.72 4.27 34.46
C LEU A 438 -28.24 3.27 33.42
N HIS A 439 -27.99 1.96 33.58
CA HIS A 439 -28.58 0.94 32.70
C HIS A 439 -30.05 0.68 33.02
N LYS A 440 -30.48 0.99 34.25
CA LYS A 440 -31.85 0.81 34.75
C LYS A 440 -32.71 2.09 34.64
N SER A 441 -32.09 3.22 34.30
CA SER A 441 -32.77 4.49 34.05
C SER A 441 -33.58 4.43 32.74
N GLN A 442 -34.83 4.91 32.76
CA GLN A 442 -35.72 4.97 31.59
C GLN A 442 -35.71 6.34 30.87
N ASP A 443 -34.88 7.30 31.29
CA ASP A 443 -34.83 8.62 30.66
C ASP A 443 -33.88 8.61 29.44
N GLU A 444 -34.46 8.43 28.25
CA GLU A 444 -33.71 8.41 26.98
C GLU A 444 -33.01 9.74 26.68
N HIS A 445 -33.57 10.88 27.10
CA HIS A 445 -33.01 12.20 26.80
C HIS A 445 -31.77 12.47 27.65
N GLN A 446 -31.84 12.08 28.93
CA GLN A 446 -30.71 12.11 29.84
C GLN A 446 -29.60 11.14 29.38
N LEU A 447 -29.97 9.94 28.94
CA LEU A 447 -28.99 8.96 28.44
C LEU A 447 -28.25 9.46 27.19
N ARG A 448 -28.93 10.19 26.28
CA ARG A 448 -28.31 10.78 25.07
C ARG A 448 -27.39 11.95 25.41
N SER A 449 -27.78 12.86 26.29
CA SER A 449 -26.92 13.97 26.72
C SER A 449 -25.66 13.46 27.42
N PHE A 450 -25.80 12.43 28.25
CA PHE A 450 -24.68 11.76 28.91
C PHE A 450 -23.75 11.03 27.94
N GLN A 451 -24.29 10.31 26.96
CA GLN A 451 -23.48 9.67 25.90
C GLN A 451 -22.69 10.71 25.12
N ARG A 452 -23.33 11.81 24.69
CA ARG A 452 -22.65 12.88 23.96
C ARG A 452 -21.55 13.51 24.80
N LYS A 453 -21.81 13.79 26.08
CA LYS A 453 -20.81 14.35 27.00
C LYS A 453 -19.61 13.42 27.17
N ALA A 454 -19.85 12.11 27.27
CA ALA A 454 -18.78 11.13 27.40
C ALA A 454 -17.95 10.97 26.11
N GLU A 455 -18.58 11.02 24.93
CA GLU A 455 -17.91 11.07 23.63
C GLU A 455 -17.02 12.31 23.49
N VAL A 456 -17.57 13.48 23.80
CA VAL A 456 -16.84 14.76 23.75
C VAL A 456 -15.68 14.75 24.75
N ASN A 457 -15.88 14.26 25.97
CA ASN A 457 -14.81 14.09 26.96
C ASN A 457 -13.73 13.11 26.49
N HIS A 458 -14.11 12.04 25.79
CA HIS A 458 -13.16 11.11 25.18
C HIS A 458 -12.36 11.78 24.06
N GLU A 459 -13.01 12.56 23.17
CA GLU A 459 -12.33 13.33 22.12
C GLU A 459 -11.36 14.36 22.72
N ILE A 460 -11.78 15.09 23.78
CA ILE A 460 -10.91 15.99 24.54
C ILE A 460 -9.70 15.24 25.10
N GLN A 461 -9.92 14.08 25.72
CA GLN A 461 -8.84 13.28 26.29
C GLN A 461 -7.85 12.83 25.20
N GLN A 462 -8.34 12.38 24.05
CA GLN A 462 -7.50 12.00 22.90
C GLN A 462 -6.69 13.18 22.35
N LEU A 463 -7.33 14.34 22.13
CA LEU A 463 -6.65 15.53 21.62
C LEU A 463 -5.63 16.08 22.62
N LYS A 464 -5.98 16.14 23.91
CA LYS A 464 -5.03 16.49 24.99
C LYS A 464 -3.88 15.50 25.07
N SER A 465 -4.13 14.20 24.88
CA SER A 465 -3.06 13.21 24.82
C SER A 465 -2.14 13.47 23.63
N LYS A 466 -2.68 13.76 22.44
CA LYS A 466 -1.90 14.08 21.24
C LYS A 466 -1.05 15.36 21.39
N MET A 467 -1.54 16.34 22.16
CA MET A 467 -0.78 17.55 22.51
C MET A 467 0.30 17.29 23.57
N ARG A 468 0.04 16.41 24.55
CA ARG A 468 1.02 16.00 25.57
C ARG A 468 2.10 15.10 25.00
N ASP A 469 1.73 14.25 24.03
CA ASP A 469 2.62 13.38 23.27
C ASP A 469 3.56 14.24 22.42
N SER A 470 4.67 14.66 23.02
CA SER A 470 5.71 15.37 22.31
C SER A 470 6.26 14.47 21.20
N GLN A 471 6.10 14.90 19.95
CA GLN A 471 6.72 14.23 18.80
C GLN A 471 8.23 14.10 19.01
N LEU A 472 8.85 15.14 19.56
CA LEU A 472 10.27 15.13 19.92
C LEU A 472 10.60 14.01 20.92
N GLN A 473 9.73 13.75 21.90
CA GLN A 473 9.94 12.66 22.85
C GLN A 473 9.84 11.29 22.17
N LYS A 474 8.85 11.08 21.29
CA LYS A 474 8.74 9.85 20.49
C LYS A 474 10.00 9.61 19.66
N PHE A 475 10.52 10.64 19.02
CA PHE A 475 11.79 10.56 18.28
C PHE A 475 12.99 10.28 19.18
N ARG A 476 13.06 10.88 20.38
CA ARG A 476 14.13 10.58 21.35
C ARG A 476 14.10 9.11 21.78
N ASP A 477 12.92 8.56 22.02
CA ASP A 477 12.74 7.16 22.39
C ASP A 477 13.10 6.23 21.22
N GLU A 478 12.71 6.56 20.00
CA GLU A 478 13.12 5.82 18.80
C GLU A 478 14.65 5.86 18.59
N LEU A 479 15.26 7.04 18.65
CA LEU A 479 16.71 7.23 18.54
C LEU A 479 17.46 6.41 19.60
N LYS A 480 16.96 6.40 20.84
CA LYS A 480 17.52 5.60 21.94
C LYS A 480 17.43 4.11 21.66
N ASN A 481 16.28 3.64 21.16
CA ASN A 481 16.08 2.23 20.83
C ASN A 481 16.96 1.80 19.65
N ARG A 482 17.05 2.59 18.57
CA ARG A 482 17.97 2.35 17.45
C ARG A 482 19.44 2.39 17.87
N SER A 483 19.81 3.31 18.76
CA SER A 483 21.17 3.36 19.32
C SER A 483 21.51 2.09 20.13
N ARG A 484 20.53 1.47 20.81
CA ARG A 484 20.75 0.16 21.47
C ARG A 484 21.02 -0.95 20.47
N VAL A 485 20.34 -0.95 19.32
CA VAL A 485 20.61 -1.90 18.23
C VAL A 485 22.04 -1.73 17.72
N LEU A 486 22.44 -0.49 17.42
CA LEU A 486 23.80 -0.18 16.96
C LEU A 486 24.87 -0.62 17.98
N LYS A 487 24.60 -0.47 19.29
CA LYS A 487 25.48 -0.98 20.37
C LYS A 487 25.56 -2.50 20.39
N LYS A 488 24.42 -3.19 20.31
CA LYS A 488 24.36 -4.66 20.32
C LYS A 488 25.08 -5.28 19.12
N LEU A 489 24.97 -4.67 17.94
CA LEU A 489 25.61 -5.13 16.71
C LEU A 489 27.09 -4.67 16.60
N GLY A 490 27.54 -3.79 17.49
CA GLY A 490 28.93 -3.31 17.52
C GLY A 490 29.25 -2.23 16.48
N HIS A 491 28.25 -1.54 15.94
CA HIS A 491 28.48 -0.36 15.08
C HIS A 491 28.91 0.87 15.88
N ILE A 492 28.50 0.97 17.15
CA ILE A 492 28.92 2.02 18.08
C ILE A 492 29.28 1.40 19.44
N ASP A 493 30.14 2.04 20.22
CA ASP A 493 30.50 1.60 21.57
C ASP A 493 29.51 2.07 22.65
N SER A 494 29.84 1.82 23.93
CA SER A 494 29.03 2.25 25.09
C SER A 494 28.83 3.76 25.16
N ASP A 495 29.81 4.54 24.69
CA ASP A 495 29.83 6.00 24.73
C ASP A 495 29.19 6.61 23.48
N GLY A 496 28.82 5.78 22.49
CA GLY A 496 28.19 6.20 21.25
C GLY A 496 29.18 6.61 20.17
N VAL A 497 30.46 6.25 20.32
CA VAL A 497 31.48 6.49 19.30
C VAL A 497 31.38 5.42 18.22
N VAL A 498 31.37 5.87 16.97
CA VAL A 498 31.24 5.01 15.78
C VAL A 498 32.47 4.12 15.61
N GLN A 499 32.25 2.81 15.62
CA GLN A 499 33.25 1.76 15.46
C GLN A 499 33.48 1.40 13.99
N LEU A 500 34.38 0.45 13.71
CA LEU A 500 34.74 0.04 12.34
C LEU A 500 33.52 -0.41 11.51
N LYS A 501 32.65 -1.27 12.08
CA LYS A 501 31.36 -1.65 11.48
C LYS A 501 30.48 -0.45 11.19
N GLY A 502 30.39 0.51 12.12
CA GLY A 502 29.62 1.73 11.95
C GLY A 502 30.14 2.60 10.81
N ARG A 503 31.46 2.72 10.66
CA ARG A 503 32.09 3.47 9.56
C ARG A 503 31.82 2.85 8.19
N ALA A 504 31.84 1.52 8.08
CA ALA A 504 31.41 0.83 6.86
C ALA A 504 29.95 1.14 6.52
N ALA A 505 29.04 1.00 7.49
CA ALA A 505 27.63 1.28 7.31
C ALA A 505 27.32 2.75 6.95
N CYS A 506 28.14 3.72 7.39
CA CYS A 506 28.01 5.13 6.99
C CYS A 506 28.16 5.37 5.48
N LEU A 507 28.73 4.43 4.72
CA LEU A 507 28.99 4.55 3.30
C LEU A 507 27.92 3.87 2.42
N ILE A 508 26.90 3.28 3.05
CA ILE A 508 25.90 2.43 2.38
C ILE A 508 24.52 3.07 2.52
N ASP A 509 23.95 3.53 1.40
CA ASP A 509 22.62 4.18 1.34
C ASP A 509 21.65 3.46 0.38
N THR A 510 22.16 2.63 -0.53
CA THR A 510 21.33 1.99 -1.57
C THR A 510 20.53 0.78 -1.07
N GLY A 511 20.99 0.13 0.00
CA GLY A 511 20.40 -1.09 0.57
C GLY A 511 20.42 -1.08 2.10
N ASP A 512 20.05 -2.20 2.72
CA ASP A 512 20.05 -2.35 4.18
C ASP A 512 21.48 -2.34 4.75
N GLU A 513 21.85 -1.20 5.34
CA GLU A 513 23.18 -0.86 5.81
C GLU A 513 23.66 -1.74 6.97
N LEU A 514 22.73 -2.20 7.83
CA LEU A 514 23.07 -3.09 8.94
C LEU A 514 23.30 -4.50 8.43
N LEU A 515 22.37 -5.01 7.62
CA LEU A 515 22.41 -6.38 7.13
C LEU A 515 23.66 -6.64 6.29
N VAL A 516 23.99 -5.76 5.34
CA VAL A 516 25.16 -6.00 4.49
C VAL A 516 26.47 -5.87 5.27
N THR A 517 26.54 -4.95 6.24
CA THR A 517 27.72 -4.82 7.10
C THR A 517 27.91 -6.05 7.99
N GLU A 518 26.84 -6.60 8.56
CA GLU A 518 26.95 -7.84 9.34
C GLU A 518 27.46 -9.00 8.48
N LEU A 519 27.02 -9.11 7.22
CA LEU A 519 27.53 -10.13 6.29
C LEU A 519 28.99 -9.94 5.90
N MET A 520 29.44 -8.69 5.75
CA MET A 520 30.86 -8.38 5.53
C MET A 520 31.73 -8.87 6.69
N PHE A 521 31.32 -8.57 7.93
CA PHE A 521 32.12 -8.88 9.12
C PHE A 521 31.99 -10.34 9.59
N ASN A 522 30.89 -11.03 9.27
CA ASN A 522 30.74 -12.46 9.54
C ASN A 522 31.43 -13.34 8.48
N GLY A 523 32.06 -12.73 7.46
CA GLY A 523 32.83 -13.43 6.44
C GLY A 523 31.98 -14.13 5.37
N THR A 524 30.68 -13.81 5.25
CA THR A 524 29.79 -14.44 4.27
C THR A 524 30.31 -14.28 2.83
N PHE A 525 30.90 -13.13 2.50
CA PHE A 525 31.45 -12.85 1.17
C PHE A 525 32.84 -13.47 0.93
N ASN A 526 33.50 -14.02 1.96
CA ASN A 526 34.87 -14.53 1.85
C ASN A 526 34.95 -15.81 1.01
N ASP A 527 33.92 -16.65 1.04
CA ASP A 527 33.86 -17.91 0.28
C ASP A 527 33.23 -17.76 -1.10
N LEU A 528 32.70 -16.56 -1.44
CA LEU A 528 31.99 -16.31 -2.70
C LEU A 528 32.93 -15.79 -3.79
N ASP A 529 32.73 -16.21 -5.03
CA ASP A 529 33.32 -15.55 -6.19
C ASP A 529 32.62 -14.21 -6.48
N HIS A 530 33.22 -13.35 -7.32
CA HIS A 530 32.66 -12.03 -7.60
C HIS A 530 31.30 -12.06 -8.33
N HIS A 531 30.98 -13.15 -9.03
CA HIS A 531 29.67 -13.35 -9.68
C HIS A 531 28.59 -13.71 -8.67
N GLN A 532 28.91 -14.59 -7.71
CA GLN A 532 28.05 -14.93 -6.58
C GLN A 532 27.82 -13.71 -5.68
N VAL A 533 28.85 -12.87 -5.50
CA VAL A 533 28.73 -11.58 -4.81
C VAL A 533 27.75 -10.66 -5.54
N ALA A 534 27.88 -10.48 -6.85
CA ALA A 534 26.94 -9.67 -7.64
C ALA A 534 25.50 -10.19 -7.52
N ALA A 535 25.31 -11.51 -7.61
CA ALA A 535 24.03 -12.17 -7.45
C ALA A 535 23.41 -11.92 -6.07
N LEU A 536 24.17 -12.15 -4.99
CA LEU A 536 23.69 -11.94 -3.61
C LEU A 536 23.42 -10.46 -3.32
N ALA A 537 24.27 -9.56 -3.80
CA ALA A 537 24.10 -8.12 -3.65
C ALA A 537 22.83 -7.61 -4.38
N SER A 538 22.40 -8.26 -5.47
CA SER A 538 21.14 -7.92 -6.16
C SER A 538 19.91 -8.04 -5.25
N CYS A 539 19.97 -8.89 -4.21
CA CYS A 539 18.87 -9.07 -3.27
C CYS A 539 18.60 -7.84 -2.40
N PHE A 540 19.56 -6.93 -2.26
CA PHE A 540 19.41 -5.71 -1.46
C PHE A 540 18.71 -4.59 -2.21
N ILE A 541 18.62 -4.68 -3.55
CA ILE A 541 18.14 -3.57 -4.37
C ILE A 541 16.60 -3.57 -4.39
N PRO A 542 15.95 -2.49 -3.93
CA PRO A 542 14.50 -2.39 -4.02
C PRO A 542 14.06 -2.33 -5.49
N GLY A 543 13.33 -3.36 -5.93
CA GLY A 543 12.83 -3.49 -7.30
C GLY A 543 11.45 -4.12 -7.42
N ASP A 544 11.09 -4.39 -8.68
CA ASP A 544 9.86 -5.09 -9.07
C ASP A 544 9.85 -6.53 -8.54
N ARG A 545 8.67 -7.03 -8.19
CA ARG A 545 8.46 -8.44 -7.83
C ARG A 545 8.17 -9.24 -9.09
N SER A 546 8.78 -10.41 -9.20
CA SER A 546 8.42 -11.39 -10.23
C SER A 546 7.17 -12.15 -9.79
N ASN A 547 6.29 -12.50 -10.73
CA ASN A 547 5.14 -13.37 -10.46
C ASN A 547 5.50 -14.86 -10.64
N GLU A 548 6.68 -15.15 -11.19
CA GLU A 548 7.15 -16.50 -11.44
C GLU A 548 7.86 -17.07 -10.21
N GLN A 549 7.88 -18.40 -10.12
CA GLN A 549 8.63 -19.08 -9.08
C GLN A 549 10.13 -18.92 -9.34
N ILE A 550 10.87 -18.49 -8.33
CA ILE A 550 12.31 -18.28 -8.43
C ILE A 550 13.00 -19.66 -8.45
N HIS A 551 13.65 -19.98 -9.56
CA HIS A 551 14.45 -21.18 -9.72
C HIS A 551 15.93 -20.83 -9.51
N LEU A 552 16.45 -21.08 -8.31
CA LEU A 552 17.84 -20.77 -7.97
C LEU A 552 18.76 -21.95 -8.26
N ARG A 553 19.97 -21.63 -8.73
CA ARG A 553 21.08 -22.59 -8.83
C ARG A 553 21.51 -23.06 -7.44
N ALA A 554 21.99 -24.29 -7.35
CA ALA A 554 22.44 -24.89 -6.09
C ALA A 554 23.53 -24.05 -5.37
N GLU A 555 24.41 -23.42 -6.15
CA GLU A 555 25.48 -22.56 -5.65
C GLU A 555 24.99 -21.23 -5.05
N LEU A 556 23.77 -20.80 -5.37
CA LEU A 556 23.15 -19.56 -4.88
C LEU A 556 22.22 -19.80 -3.68
N ALA A 557 21.81 -21.05 -3.45
CA ALA A 557 20.88 -21.41 -2.38
C ALA A 557 21.48 -21.15 -0.97
N LYS A 558 22.72 -21.60 -0.73
CA LYS A 558 23.39 -21.42 0.57
C LYS A 558 23.63 -19.94 0.91
N PRO A 559 24.17 -19.09 0.01
CA PRO A 559 24.33 -17.67 0.28
C PRO A 559 23.00 -16.96 0.59
N LEU A 560 21.93 -17.29 -0.14
CA LEU A 560 20.61 -16.72 0.11
C LEU A 560 20.07 -17.12 1.49
N GLN A 561 20.25 -18.37 1.89
CA GLN A 561 19.84 -18.84 3.21
C GLN A 561 20.58 -18.08 4.32
N GLN A 562 21.90 -17.91 4.21
CA GLN A 562 22.70 -17.15 5.19
C GLN A 562 22.26 -15.67 5.28
N LEU A 563 21.90 -15.06 4.14
CA LEU A 563 21.33 -13.72 4.09
C LEU A 563 19.99 -13.64 4.84
N GLN A 564 19.09 -14.61 4.64
CA GLN A 564 17.79 -14.69 5.33
C GLN A 564 17.93 -14.91 6.84
N GLU A 565 18.85 -15.78 7.26
CA GLU A 565 19.15 -16.03 8.68
C GLU A 565 19.71 -14.78 9.37
N SER A 566 20.61 -14.05 8.69
CA SER A 566 21.18 -12.79 9.20
C SER A 566 20.11 -11.71 9.34
N ALA A 567 19.23 -11.56 8.35
CA ALA A 567 18.12 -10.61 8.41
C ALA A 567 17.15 -10.92 9.55
N ARG A 568 16.83 -12.20 9.78
CA ARG A 568 16.01 -12.64 10.92
C ARG A 568 16.66 -12.29 12.25
N THR A 569 17.95 -12.54 12.39
CA THR A 569 18.72 -12.22 13.60
C THR A 569 18.70 -10.72 13.89
N ILE A 570 18.91 -9.88 12.88
CA ILE A 570 18.85 -8.42 13.03
C ILE A 570 17.44 -7.96 13.41
N ALA A 571 16.38 -8.51 12.80
CA ALA A 571 15.00 -8.20 13.17
C ALA A 571 14.67 -8.56 14.62
N GLU A 572 15.16 -9.70 15.10
CA GLU A 572 15.01 -10.13 16.50
C GLU A 572 15.71 -9.17 17.46
N ILE A 573 16.95 -8.77 17.16
CA ILE A 573 17.69 -7.77 17.95
C ILE A 573 16.96 -6.43 17.98
N GLN A 574 16.37 -6.01 16.86
CA GLN A 574 15.57 -4.78 16.80
C GLN A 574 14.32 -4.88 17.69
N ARG A 575 13.62 -6.01 17.67
CA ARG A 575 12.46 -6.30 18.52
C ARG A 575 12.84 -6.30 20.01
N GLU A 576 13.94 -6.94 20.38
CA GLU A 576 14.48 -6.90 21.75
C GLU A 576 14.81 -5.49 22.22
N CYS A 577 15.19 -4.60 21.30
CA CYS A 577 15.46 -3.19 21.55
C CYS A 577 14.21 -2.31 21.58
N LYS A 578 13.00 -2.90 21.64
CA LYS A 578 11.70 -2.21 21.71
C LYS A 578 11.33 -1.43 20.44
N LEU A 579 11.77 -1.90 19.29
CA LEU A 579 11.26 -1.44 18.00
C LEU A 579 10.08 -2.32 17.58
N GLU A 580 9.01 -1.70 17.07
CA GLU A 580 7.83 -2.41 16.54
C GLU A 580 8.15 -2.96 15.15
N ILE A 581 8.74 -4.15 15.10
CA ILE A 581 9.13 -4.82 13.85
C ILE A 581 8.52 -6.21 13.80
N ASN A 582 7.84 -6.50 12.69
CA ASN A 582 7.50 -7.85 12.30
C ASN A 582 8.70 -8.49 11.59
N VAL A 583 9.18 -9.62 12.12
CA VAL A 583 10.38 -10.30 11.64
C VAL A 583 10.23 -10.76 10.19
N ASP A 584 9.08 -11.34 9.84
CA ASP A 584 8.85 -11.87 8.49
C ASP A 584 8.70 -10.73 7.47
N GLU A 585 8.02 -9.65 7.85
CA GLU A 585 7.90 -8.45 7.00
C GLU A 585 9.27 -7.78 6.77
N TYR A 586 10.14 -7.73 7.78
CA TYR A 586 11.49 -7.20 7.62
C TYR A 586 12.32 -8.03 6.64
N VAL A 587 12.29 -9.37 6.79
CA VAL A 587 13.01 -10.28 5.88
C VAL A 587 12.50 -10.13 4.43
N GLU A 588 11.19 -10.08 4.22
CA GLU A 588 10.61 -9.90 2.87
C GLU A 588 10.91 -8.51 2.28
N ALA A 589 10.96 -7.47 3.11
CA ALA A 589 11.23 -6.11 2.66
C ALA A 589 12.71 -5.90 2.30
N SER A 590 13.62 -6.45 3.11
CA SER A 590 15.08 -6.29 2.96
C SER A 590 15.70 -7.23 1.93
N ILE A 591 15.07 -8.38 1.61
CA ILE A 591 15.65 -9.39 0.72
C ILE A 591 14.72 -9.65 -0.48
N ARG A 592 15.21 -9.36 -1.69
CA ARG A 592 14.47 -9.50 -2.95
C ARG A 592 15.22 -10.38 -3.96
N PRO A 593 15.06 -11.72 -3.91
CA PRO A 593 15.86 -12.65 -4.70
C PRO A 593 15.46 -12.74 -6.19
N TYR A 594 14.54 -11.90 -6.67
CA TYR A 594 13.88 -12.04 -7.99
C TYR A 594 14.84 -11.95 -9.19
N LEU A 595 15.97 -11.25 -9.07
CA LEU A 595 16.97 -11.13 -10.15
C LEU A 595 18.29 -11.86 -9.84
N MET A 596 18.33 -12.67 -8.78
CA MET A 596 19.58 -13.27 -8.31
C MET A 596 20.25 -14.14 -9.39
N ASP A 597 19.47 -15.01 -10.06
CA ASP A 597 19.98 -15.88 -11.12
C ASP A 597 20.25 -15.11 -12.43
N VAL A 598 19.41 -14.12 -12.76
CA VAL A 598 19.58 -13.22 -13.91
C VAL A 598 20.93 -12.49 -13.84
N ILE A 599 21.21 -11.87 -12.68
CA ILE A 599 22.46 -11.14 -12.43
C ILE A 599 23.66 -12.09 -12.41
N TYR A 600 23.51 -13.29 -11.87
CA TYR A 600 24.57 -14.30 -11.90
C TYR A 600 24.95 -14.68 -13.34
N CYS A 601 23.97 -15.07 -14.17
CA CYS A 601 24.19 -15.39 -15.59
C CYS A 601 24.81 -14.22 -16.36
N TRP A 602 24.28 -13.01 -16.14
CA TRP A 602 24.82 -11.80 -16.76
C TRP A 602 26.27 -11.57 -16.34
N SER A 603 26.59 -11.62 -15.05
CA SER A 603 27.97 -11.42 -14.60
C SER A 603 28.95 -12.45 -15.20
N LYS A 604 28.50 -13.68 -15.48
CA LYS A 604 29.29 -14.75 -16.12
C LYS A 604 29.43 -14.61 -17.64
N GLY A 605 28.75 -13.64 -18.26
CA GLY A 605 28.90 -13.34 -19.69
C GLY A 605 27.70 -13.73 -20.59
N ALA A 606 26.56 -14.17 -20.04
CA ALA A 606 25.38 -14.51 -20.85
C ALA A 606 24.82 -13.31 -21.65
N ASN A 607 24.19 -13.56 -22.78
CA ASN A 607 23.64 -12.47 -23.60
C ASN A 607 22.36 -11.90 -22.99
N PHE A 608 22.03 -10.65 -23.32
CA PHE A 608 20.86 -10.00 -22.72
C PHE A 608 19.56 -10.72 -23.13
N ALA A 609 19.50 -11.18 -24.38
CA ALA A 609 18.39 -11.96 -24.92
C ALA A 609 18.11 -13.27 -24.14
N ASP A 610 19.14 -13.88 -23.53
CA ASP A 610 18.99 -15.11 -22.75
C ASP A 610 18.48 -14.79 -21.35
N VAL A 611 19.05 -13.78 -20.70
CA VAL A 611 18.72 -13.48 -19.29
C VAL A 611 17.31 -12.88 -19.13
N ILE A 612 16.78 -12.19 -20.14
CA ILE A 612 15.40 -11.69 -20.12
C ILE A 612 14.37 -12.82 -20.21
N GLN A 613 14.73 -14.00 -20.72
CA GLN A 613 13.82 -15.16 -20.77
C GLN A 613 13.70 -15.87 -19.42
N MET A 614 14.55 -15.53 -18.45
CA MET A 614 14.59 -16.15 -17.14
C MET A 614 13.63 -15.50 -16.13
N THR A 615 12.95 -14.41 -16.50
CA THR A 615 12.09 -13.65 -15.58
C THR A 615 10.98 -12.91 -16.32
N ASP A 616 9.83 -12.70 -15.66
CA ASP A 616 8.74 -11.85 -16.15
C ASP A 616 8.92 -10.35 -15.86
N ILE A 617 10.07 -9.95 -15.30
CA ILE A 617 10.40 -8.54 -15.04
C ILE A 617 10.79 -7.85 -16.36
N PHE A 618 10.17 -6.69 -16.61
CA PHE A 618 10.46 -5.86 -17.79
C PHE A 618 11.96 -5.53 -17.95
N GLU A 619 12.42 -5.54 -19.19
CA GLU A 619 13.83 -5.42 -19.58
C GLU A 619 14.45 -4.11 -19.08
N GLY A 620 13.75 -2.99 -19.22
CA GLY A 620 14.21 -1.69 -18.70
C GLY A 620 14.27 -1.64 -17.17
N SER A 621 13.47 -2.46 -16.49
CA SER A 621 13.53 -2.59 -15.03
C SER A 621 14.73 -3.42 -14.60
N ILE A 622 15.08 -4.47 -15.34
CA ILE A 622 16.34 -5.22 -15.14
C ILE A 622 17.54 -4.28 -15.28
N ILE A 623 17.60 -3.49 -16.36
CA ILE A 623 18.69 -2.52 -16.59
C ILE A 623 18.79 -1.50 -15.45
N ARG A 624 17.66 -0.92 -15.03
CA ARG A 624 17.64 0.04 -13.91
C ARG A 624 18.14 -0.60 -12.61
N LEU A 625 17.74 -1.84 -12.32
CA LEU A 625 18.17 -2.56 -11.13
C LEU A 625 19.64 -2.93 -11.18
N ALA A 626 20.17 -3.33 -12.35
CA ALA A 626 21.60 -3.58 -12.55
C ALA A 626 22.45 -2.31 -12.35
N ARG A 627 22.00 -1.14 -12.81
CA ARG A 627 22.69 0.14 -12.57
C ARG A 627 22.67 0.55 -11.10
N ARG A 628 21.56 0.31 -10.39
CA ARG A 628 21.49 0.53 -8.92
C ARG A 628 22.36 -0.48 -8.16
N LEU A 629 22.44 -1.71 -8.64
CA LEU A 629 23.34 -2.73 -8.10
C LEU A 629 24.80 -2.32 -8.26
N ASP A 630 25.19 -1.76 -9.40
CA ASP A 630 26.55 -1.24 -9.60
C ASP A 630 26.89 -0.11 -8.62
N GLU A 631 25.96 0.83 -8.39
CA GLU A 631 26.11 1.86 -7.35
C GLU A 631 26.28 1.24 -5.95
N PHE A 632 25.46 0.24 -5.62
CA PHE A 632 25.57 -0.47 -4.35
C PHE A 632 26.90 -1.21 -4.20
N LEU A 633 27.38 -1.90 -5.24
CA LEU A 633 28.68 -2.57 -5.23
C LEU A 633 29.84 -1.58 -5.06
N ASN A 634 29.74 -0.39 -5.65
CA ASN A 634 30.71 0.69 -5.43
C ASN A 634 30.68 1.20 -3.98
N GLN A 635 29.51 1.29 -3.34
CA GLN A 635 29.37 1.59 -1.92
C GLN A 635 30.01 0.49 -1.05
N LEU A 636 29.80 -0.78 -1.38
CA LEU A 636 30.44 -1.91 -0.69
C LEU A 636 31.96 -1.91 -0.85
N LYS A 637 32.46 -1.57 -2.04
CA LYS A 637 33.89 -1.37 -2.29
C LYS A 637 34.46 -0.28 -1.37
N ALA A 638 33.80 0.87 -1.31
CA ALA A 638 34.22 1.98 -0.44
C ALA A 638 34.16 1.58 1.05
N ALA A 639 33.14 0.81 1.45
CA ALA A 639 33.00 0.29 2.80
C ALA A 639 34.12 -0.68 3.17
N ALA A 640 34.47 -1.63 2.28
CA ALA A 640 35.59 -2.56 2.46
C ALA A 640 36.93 -1.82 2.57
N GLN A 641 37.15 -0.83 1.70
CA GLN A 641 38.34 0.01 1.73
C GLN A 641 38.47 0.79 3.05
N ALA A 642 37.35 1.35 3.56
CA ALA A 642 37.33 2.11 4.81
C ALA A 642 37.65 1.26 6.05
N VAL A 643 37.47 -0.07 5.98
CA VAL A 643 37.78 -1.00 7.06
C VAL A 643 39.09 -1.77 6.87
N GLY A 644 39.78 -1.57 5.73
CA GLY A 644 41.06 -2.21 5.42
C GLY A 644 40.95 -3.64 4.87
N GLU A 645 39.77 -4.07 4.42
CA GLU A 645 39.52 -5.41 3.87
C GLU A 645 39.79 -5.46 2.36
N VAL A 646 41.08 -5.56 1.99
CA VAL A 646 41.53 -5.52 0.58
C VAL A 646 40.90 -6.64 -0.26
N GLY A 647 40.78 -7.85 0.29
CA GLY A 647 40.19 -8.98 -0.44
C GLY A 647 38.71 -8.78 -0.77
N LEU A 648 37.94 -8.14 0.11
CA LEU A 648 36.55 -7.79 -0.16
C LEU A 648 36.45 -6.63 -1.15
N GLU A 649 37.34 -5.63 -1.04
CA GLU A 649 37.42 -4.52 -1.99
C GLU A 649 37.59 -5.03 -3.42
N GLU A 650 38.56 -5.93 -3.65
CA GLU A 650 38.81 -6.53 -4.97
C GLU A 650 37.62 -7.34 -5.49
N LYS A 651 36.95 -8.10 -4.61
CA LYS A 651 35.75 -8.87 -4.99
C LYS A 651 34.58 -7.97 -5.38
N PHE A 652 34.31 -6.92 -4.62
CA PHE A 652 33.25 -5.97 -4.95
C PHE A 652 33.56 -5.19 -6.23
N ALA A 653 34.83 -4.84 -6.45
CA ALA A 653 35.29 -4.24 -7.70
C ALA A 653 35.07 -5.18 -8.90
N GLY A 654 35.50 -6.44 -8.79
CA GLY A 654 35.29 -7.44 -9.85
C GLY A 654 33.81 -7.73 -10.10
N ALA A 655 32.98 -7.71 -9.05
CA ALA A 655 31.53 -7.86 -9.18
C ALA A 655 30.94 -6.71 -10.00
N SER A 656 31.29 -5.46 -9.67
CA SER A 656 30.86 -4.27 -10.41
C SER A 656 31.34 -4.30 -11.86
N GLU A 657 32.61 -4.61 -12.10
CA GLU A 657 33.18 -4.70 -13.45
C GLU A 657 32.48 -5.75 -14.31
N SER A 658 32.16 -6.92 -13.74
CA SER A 658 31.46 -8.00 -14.46
C SER A 658 30.05 -7.61 -14.94
N LEU A 659 29.41 -6.61 -14.33
CA LEU A 659 28.11 -6.10 -14.75
C LEU A 659 28.21 -5.10 -15.91
N ARG A 660 29.31 -4.34 -15.99
CA ARG A 660 29.50 -3.18 -16.86
C ARG A 660 29.79 -3.54 -18.32
N ARG A 661 28.81 -4.17 -18.98
CA ARG A 661 28.87 -4.51 -20.41
C ARG A 661 27.52 -4.36 -21.08
N GLY A 662 27.51 -4.49 -22.42
CA GLY A 662 26.29 -4.57 -23.25
C GLY A 662 25.23 -3.51 -22.97
N ILE A 663 23.99 -3.83 -23.28
CA ILE A 663 22.85 -2.92 -23.12
C ILE A 663 22.60 -2.43 -21.68
N MET A 664 23.00 -3.18 -20.64
CA MET A 664 22.79 -2.77 -19.25
C MET A 664 23.51 -1.44 -18.91
N PHE A 665 24.64 -1.19 -19.55
CA PHE A 665 25.46 0.01 -19.33
C PHE A 665 25.66 0.85 -20.60
N ALA A 666 24.76 0.70 -21.59
CA ALA A 666 24.73 1.57 -22.76
C ALA A 666 24.49 3.04 -22.37
N ASN A 667 25.20 3.95 -23.06
CA ASN A 667 25.09 5.38 -22.84
C ASN A 667 23.69 5.90 -23.21
N SER A 668 23.28 6.98 -22.53
CA SER A 668 22.05 7.72 -22.84
C SER A 668 22.20 8.46 -24.18
N LEU A 669 21.11 8.66 -24.91
CA LEU A 669 21.02 9.52 -26.09
C LEU A 669 21.10 11.02 -25.74
N TYR A 670 20.99 11.38 -24.46
CA TYR A 670 21.12 12.75 -23.99
C TYR A 670 22.57 13.17 -23.69
N LEU A 671 23.51 12.22 -23.73
CA LEU A 671 24.94 12.40 -23.47
C LEU A 671 25.72 12.15 -24.77
#